data_AF-A0A369NDP5-F1
#
_entry.id   AF-A0A369NDP5-F1
#
_cell.length_a   1.000
_cell.length_b   1.000
_cell.length_c   1.000
_cell.angle_alpha   90.00
_cell.angle_beta   90.00
_cell.angle_gamma   90.00
#
_symmetry.space_group_name_H-M   'P 1'
#
loop_
_entity.id
_entity.type
_entity.pdbx_description
1 polymer ?
#
loop_
_entity_poly.entity_id
_entity_poly.type
_entity_poly.pdbx_seq_one_letter_code
_entity_poly.pdbx_strand_id
1 'polypeptide(L)'
;MLFRDYASQDDRIVVINKCNAGYGAAMNDGLDMAKGEYIGIVESDDYILPEMYETLYETAKSREQIDIVKSNFKRFWGTGRSRKFEFVALSKKKAHYNTLLNPASDIGLLRANGLNQPGIYRKAFLSEHDIRFNESPGAAYQDNGFWFQIFAFANTAYFIDAALYFIRRDNPNSSVKNQGQAYAICLEYDHIRNTLKKKGAPHPNILEMCAVMRYVNYQWTIARIAPELRKEFIERFRDDFAQLAKTNELSRMFFTPSQWNELSWILRDPNEYYYALWFKREELDACRAKIRRLESDLAKADRKISDLRSCNSYKIGRAATFIPRAFKRAIKYTESYRISHTTTGQSASVPPSNIGSSQSYSTMIDSSTLPSLLKEWYEKNSGDTLDFDHPVTYNQKIQWLKLHDSTPIKTQLADKLLVRDWVARNIGDEHLIPLLGVWDSFDQIDFSSLPSSFVLKMNDSSGHNIVVENKGMLDIDSARLKFERWLTSSFTLQAGYEMHYKDIEPKIIAEKYLYEGKAGLTDYRLFCFDGEPFSIWVDIGSGTRNHKRDIYDLNWNLQPILVNYPNLSTQRERPAQLDTMISLARKLSKGFCHVRVDLYYVDGKIYFGEMTFTPQSGIGKWDPPEFNYLYGRMLNLPNHDPGDPA
;
A
#
# COMPACT_ATOMS: atom_id res chain seq x y z
N MET A 1 -45.04 7.87 -16.25
CA MET A 1 -45.47 8.95 -17.16
C MET A 1 -44.47 9.05 -18.31
N LEU A 2 -43.20 9.41 -18.04
CA LEU A 2 -42.14 9.57 -19.05
C LEU A 2 -42.01 8.44 -20.10
N PHE A 3 -41.87 7.16 -19.71
CA PHE A 3 -41.68 6.08 -20.69
C PHE A 3 -42.87 5.87 -21.64
N ARG A 4 -44.10 6.09 -21.18
CA ARG A 4 -45.30 5.97 -22.03
C ARG A 4 -45.37 7.10 -23.05
N ASP A 5 -44.93 8.29 -22.66
CA ASP A 5 -44.89 9.46 -23.54
C ASP A 5 -43.89 9.24 -24.69
N TYR A 6 -42.71 8.67 -24.39
CA TYR A 6 -41.75 8.28 -25.43
C TYR A 6 -42.26 7.15 -26.32
N ALA A 7 -42.88 6.11 -25.74
CA ALA A 7 -43.47 5.01 -26.52
C ALA A 7 -44.61 5.46 -27.45
N SER A 8 -45.32 6.53 -27.12
CA SER A 8 -46.34 7.11 -28.00
C SER A 8 -45.79 7.85 -29.22
N GLN A 9 -44.48 8.13 -29.24
CA GLN A 9 -43.80 8.90 -30.29
C GLN A 9 -42.86 8.03 -31.16
N ASP A 10 -42.54 6.81 -30.70
CA ASP A 10 -41.60 5.92 -31.37
C ASP A 10 -42.00 4.46 -31.15
N ASP A 11 -42.54 3.83 -32.19
CA ASP A 11 -43.06 2.45 -32.16
C ASP A 11 -41.98 1.39 -31.87
N ARG A 12 -40.69 1.77 -31.93
CA ARG A 12 -39.58 0.90 -31.53
C ARG A 12 -39.50 0.71 -30.01
N ILE A 13 -40.11 1.61 -29.23
CA ILE A 13 -40.05 1.58 -27.76
C ILE A 13 -41.20 0.72 -27.22
N VAL A 14 -40.83 -0.42 -26.63
CA VAL A 14 -41.77 -1.32 -25.95
C VAL A 14 -41.61 -1.19 -24.44
N VAL A 15 -42.69 -0.83 -23.74
CA VAL A 15 -42.68 -0.65 -22.28
C VAL A 15 -43.24 -1.88 -21.59
N ILE A 16 -42.42 -2.56 -20.79
CA ILE A 16 -42.84 -3.65 -19.90
C ILE A 16 -43.19 -3.05 -18.54
N ASN A 17 -44.46 -3.14 -18.15
CA ASN A 17 -44.93 -2.67 -16.85
C ASN A 17 -45.17 -3.88 -15.92
N LYS A 18 -44.37 -4.00 -14.85
CA LYS A 18 -44.44 -5.09 -13.88
C LYS A 18 -44.14 -4.60 -12.47
N CYS A 19 -44.50 -5.40 -11.47
CA CYS A 19 -44.03 -5.20 -10.10
C CYS A 19 -42.50 -5.37 -10.03
N ASN A 20 -41.83 -4.59 -9.17
CA ASN A 20 -40.38 -4.65 -9.00
C ASN A 20 -39.96 -6.03 -8.49
N ALA A 21 -39.17 -6.75 -9.29
CA ALA A 21 -38.60 -8.06 -8.98
C ALA A 21 -37.07 -8.05 -8.95
N GLY A 22 -36.43 -6.88 -8.93
CA GLY A 22 -34.97 -6.73 -9.00
C GLY A 22 -34.43 -6.56 -10.42
N TYR A 23 -33.14 -6.21 -10.49
CA TYR A 23 -32.46 -5.85 -11.74
C TYR A 23 -32.36 -7.03 -12.71
N GLY A 24 -31.97 -8.21 -12.22
CA GLY A 24 -31.80 -9.40 -13.08
C GLY A 24 -33.11 -9.84 -13.72
N ALA A 25 -34.21 -9.85 -12.97
CA ALA A 25 -35.53 -10.18 -13.50
C ALA A 25 -35.98 -9.18 -14.59
N ALA A 26 -35.73 -7.88 -14.40
CA ALA A 26 -36.03 -6.87 -15.40
C ALA A 26 -35.20 -7.04 -16.69
N MET A 27 -33.92 -7.39 -16.55
CA MET A 27 -33.06 -7.69 -17.69
C MET A 27 -33.53 -8.95 -18.43
N ASN A 28 -33.93 -10.00 -17.72
CA ASN A 28 -34.45 -11.23 -18.32
C ASN A 28 -35.76 -10.99 -19.09
N ASP A 29 -36.71 -10.19 -18.57
CA ASP A 29 -37.91 -9.84 -19.36
C ASP A 29 -37.53 -9.11 -20.66
N GLY A 30 -36.52 -8.23 -20.58
CA GLY A 30 -35.97 -7.54 -21.75
C GLY A 30 -35.39 -8.50 -22.78
N LEU A 31 -34.61 -9.50 -22.33
CA LEU A 31 -34.06 -10.55 -23.19
C LEU A 31 -35.16 -11.38 -23.87
N ASP A 32 -36.22 -11.71 -23.15
CA ASP A 32 -37.33 -12.51 -23.66
C ASP A 32 -38.17 -11.74 -24.69
N MET A 33 -38.38 -10.44 -24.46
CA MET A 33 -39.14 -9.57 -25.36
C MET A 33 -38.36 -9.08 -26.58
N ALA A 34 -37.02 -9.09 -26.51
CA ALA A 34 -36.19 -8.57 -27.58
C ALA A 34 -36.39 -9.34 -28.89
N LYS A 35 -36.49 -8.63 -30.02
CA LYS A 35 -36.68 -9.22 -31.36
C LYS A 35 -35.48 -9.05 -32.29
N GLY A 36 -34.48 -8.27 -31.87
CA GLY A 36 -33.28 -8.01 -32.66
C GLY A 36 -32.38 -9.24 -32.78
N GLU A 37 -31.56 -9.26 -33.83
CA GLU A 37 -30.50 -10.26 -34.02
C GLU A 37 -29.40 -10.16 -32.95
N TYR A 38 -29.16 -8.93 -32.48
CA TYR A 38 -28.23 -8.61 -31.41
C TYR A 38 -28.93 -7.86 -30.28
N ILE A 39 -28.43 -8.05 -29.06
CA ILE A 39 -28.92 -7.42 -27.84
C ILE A 39 -27.88 -6.43 -27.33
N GLY A 40 -28.27 -5.18 -27.13
CA GLY A 40 -27.51 -4.17 -26.38
C GLY A 40 -28.18 -3.84 -25.05
N ILE A 41 -27.41 -3.36 -24.08
CA ILE A 41 -27.91 -2.97 -22.75
C ILE A 41 -27.51 -1.51 -22.50
N VAL A 42 -28.46 -0.67 -22.07
CA VAL A 42 -28.21 0.71 -21.63
C VAL A 42 -28.89 0.95 -20.30
N GLU A 43 -28.15 1.48 -19.33
CA GLU A 43 -28.74 1.88 -18.05
C GLU A 43 -29.36 3.28 -18.14
N SER A 44 -30.45 3.49 -17.40
CA SER A 44 -31.28 4.70 -17.50
C SER A 44 -30.59 6.01 -17.06
N ASP A 45 -29.47 5.91 -16.35
CA ASP A 45 -28.66 7.06 -15.89
C ASP A 45 -27.38 7.26 -16.71
N ASP A 46 -27.16 6.45 -17.73
CA ASP A 46 -26.05 6.51 -18.67
C ASP A 46 -26.46 7.15 -20.01
N TYR A 47 -25.51 7.30 -20.92
CA TYR A 47 -25.82 7.62 -22.31
C TYR A 47 -24.80 7.03 -23.29
N ILE A 48 -25.16 7.01 -24.57
CA ILE A 48 -24.33 6.46 -25.66
C ILE A 48 -24.09 7.54 -26.72
N LEU A 49 -23.04 7.37 -27.52
CA LEU A 49 -22.89 8.18 -28.74
C LEU A 49 -23.96 7.77 -29.77
N PRO A 50 -24.47 8.71 -30.58
CA PRO A 50 -25.46 8.41 -31.63
C PRO A 50 -25.05 7.24 -32.55
N GLU A 51 -23.75 7.13 -32.86
CA GLU A 51 -23.16 6.13 -33.75
C GLU A 51 -22.83 4.80 -33.06
N MET A 52 -23.07 4.64 -31.76
CA MET A 52 -22.60 3.47 -31.00
C MET A 52 -23.11 2.16 -31.58
N TYR A 53 -24.43 2.02 -31.77
CA TYR A 53 -25.00 0.76 -32.24
C TYR A 53 -24.79 0.52 -33.73
N GLU A 54 -24.70 1.57 -34.55
CA GLU A 54 -24.27 1.47 -35.95
C GLU A 54 -22.87 0.86 -36.02
N THR A 55 -21.89 1.46 -35.33
CA THR A 55 -20.50 1.00 -35.30
C THR A 55 -20.37 -0.45 -34.82
N LEU A 56 -21.05 -0.78 -33.72
CA LEU A 56 -21.01 -2.14 -33.16
C LEU A 56 -21.66 -3.17 -34.09
N TYR A 57 -22.80 -2.82 -34.69
CA TYR A 57 -23.54 -3.72 -35.58
C TYR A 57 -22.80 -3.94 -36.90
N GLU A 58 -22.27 -2.89 -37.53
CA GLU A 58 -21.45 -3.01 -38.73
C GLU A 58 -20.23 -3.90 -38.48
N THR A 59 -19.58 -3.75 -37.32
CA THR A 59 -18.46 -4.61 -36.92
C THR A 59 -18.88 -6.06 -36.75
N ALA A 60 -20.06 -6.31 -36.15
CA ALA A 60 -20.61 -7.66 -36.02
C ALA A 60 -20.94 -8.30 -37.37
N LYS A 61 -21.30 -7.48 -38.36
CA LYS A 61 -21.64 -7.88 -39.74
C LYS A 61 -20.47 -7.94 -40.70
N SER A 62 -19.34 -7.33 -40.36
CA SER A 62 -18.16 -7.28 -41.24
C SER A 62 -17.44 -8.63 -41.37
N ARG A 63 -17.84 -9.65 -40.61
CA ARG A 63 -17.29 -11.01 -40.61
C ARG A 63 -18.39 -12.04 -40.39
N GLU A 64 -18.06 -13.31 -40.59
CA GLU A 64 -18.98 -14.40 -40.26
C GLU A 64 -19.12 -14.52 -38.74
N GLN A 65 -20.34 -14.21 -38.26
CA GLN A 65 -20.90 -14.54 -36.94
C GLN A 65 -20.01 -14.23 -35.72
N ILE A 66 -20.14 -13.01 -35.19
CA ILE A 66 -19.49 -12.59 -33.94
C ILE A 66 -20.48 -12.70 -32.76
N ASP A 67 -20.15 -13.48 -31.72
CA ASP A 67 -21.03 -13.63 -30.55
C ASP A 67 -21.07 -12.36 -29.69
N ILE A 68 -19.92 -11.69 -29.56
CA ILE A 68 -19.73 -10.52 -28.69
C ILE A 68 -18.99 -9.41 -29.44
N VAL A 69 -19.56 -8.22 -29.55
CA VAL A 69 -18.83 -7.01 -29.97
C VAL A 69 -18.88 -5.98 -28.85
N LYS A 70 -17.72 -5.45 -28.44
CA LYS A 70 -17.64 -4.43 -27.39
C LYS A 70 -16.73 -3.26 -27.79
N SER A 71 -16.92 -2.14 -27.12
CA SER A 71 -16.16 -0.90 -27.30
C SER A 71 -15.58 -0.43 -25.96
N ASN A 72 -14.55 0.40 -26.02
CA ASN A 72 -14.13 1.16 -24.84
C ASN A 72 -15.28 2.06 -24.34
N PHE A 73 -15.10 2.67 -23.17
CA PHE A 73 -16.12 3.55 -22.62
C PHE A 73 -15.50 4.72 -21.86
N LYS A 74 -16.34 5.69 -21.51
CA LYS A 74 -15.97 6.83 -20.67
C LYS A 74 -16.79 6.83 -19.40
N ARG A 75 -16.17 7.14 -18.28
CA ARG A 75 -16.88 7.53 -17.05
C ARG A 75 -17.18 9.00 -17.07
N PHE A 76 -18.31 9.42 -16.52
CA PHE A 76 -18.63 10.84 -16.37
C PHE A 76 -19.22 11.22 -15.01
N TRP A 77 -19.02 12.50 -14.67
CA TRP A 77 -19.51 13.18 -13.46
C TRP A 77 -20.02 14.58 -13.83
N GLY A 78 -20.95 15.13 -13.07
CA GLY A 78 -21.51 16.46 -13.26
C GLY A 78 -22.64 16.53 -14.30
N THR A 79 -23.22 17.71 -14.43
CA THR A 79 -24.34 17.97 -15.35
C THR A 79 -24.03 19.15 -16.27
N GLY A 80 -24.62 19.16 -17.47
CA GLY A 80 -24.43 20.23 -18.45
C GLY A 80 -22.96 20.52 -18.75
N ARG A 81 -22.56 21.79 -18.65
CA ARG A 81 -21.20 22.27 -18.95
C ARG A 81 -20.14 21.83 -17.93
N SER A 82 -20.52 21.35 -16.75
CA SER A 82 -19.57 20.91 -15.72
C SER A 82 -19.17 19.44 -15.85
N ARG A 83 -19.59 18.77 -16.93
CA ARG A 83 -19.31 17.34 -17.13
C ARG A 83 -17.81 17.09 -17.26
N LYS A 84 -17.33 16.08 -16.54
CA LYS A 84 -15.96 15.56 -16.62
C LYS A 84 -16.00 14.15 -17.19
N PHE A 85 -14.97 13.79 -17.95
CA PHE A 85 -14.86 12.49 -18.61
C PHE A 85 -13.53 11.81 -18.29
N GLU A 86 -13.57 10.50 -18.04
CA GLU A 86 -12.40 9.63 -17.88
C GLU A 86 -12.52 8.47 -18.87
N PHE A 87 -11.53 8.30 -19.76
CA PHE A 87 -11.49 7.17 -20.68
C PHE A 87 -11.13 5.87 -19.94
N VAL A 88 -11.80 4.77 -20.29
CA VAL A 88 -11.53 3.44 -19.74
C VAL A 88 -11.44 2.43 -20.87
N ALA A 89 -10.29 1.76 -20.94
CA ALA A 89 -10.06 0.66 -21.86
C ALA A 89 -10.72 -0.63 -21.35
N LEU A 90 -11.38 -1.39 -22.24
CA LEU A 90 -11.84 -2.75 -21.97
C LEU A 90 -10.70 -3.72 -21.65
N SER A 91 -9.60 -3.65 -22.38
CA SER A 91 -8.42 -4.50 -22.17
C SER A 91 -7.16 -3.65 -22.04
N LYS A 92 -6.23 -4.12 -21.22
CA LYS A 92 -4.89 -3.53 -21.11
C LYS A 92 -3.99 -3.93 -22.29
N LYS A 93 -4.34 -5.00 -23.01
CA LYS A 93 -3.56 -5.52 -24.12
C LYS A 93 -4.05 -4.91 -25.42
N LYS A 94 -3.21 -4.07 -26.06
CA LYS A 94 -3.51 -3.48 -27.38
C LYS A 94 -3.83 -4.54 -28.43
N ALA A 95 -3.18 -5.71 -28.34
CA ALA A 95 -3.43 -6.85 -29.22
C ALA A 95 -4.86 -7.42 -29.13
N HIS A 96 -5.66 -7.04 -28.13
CA HIS A 96 -7.07 -7.47 -28.07
C HIS A 96 -8.00 -6.62 -28.95
N TYR A 97 -7.53 -5.48 -29.43
CA TYR A 97 -8.35 -4.53 -30.16
C TYR A 97 -8.27 -4.73 -31.66
N ASN A 98 -9.39 -4.47 -32.31
CA ASN A 98 -9.58 -4.52 -33.75
C ASN A 98 -9.16 -5.87 -34.36
N THR A 99 -9.21 -6.94 -33.56
CA THR A 99 -8.93 -8.32 -33.99
C THR A 99 -10.01 -9.27 -33.47
N LEU A 100 -10.16 -10.41 -34.16
CA LEU A 100 -11.05 -11.47 -33.71
C LEU A 100 -10.40 -12.21 -32.54
N LEU A 101 -11.17 -12.35 -31.46
CA LEU A 101 -10.79 -13.01 -30.22
C LEU A 101 -11.60 -14.28 -30.06
N ASN A 102 -11.02 -15.27 -29.40
CA ASN A 102 -11.69 -16.53 -29.08
C ASN A 102 -11.71 -16.74 -27.55
N PRO A 103 -12.81 -16.35 -26.86
CA PRO A 103 -12.96 -16.57 -25.42
C PRO A 103 -12.89 -18.04 -25.01
N ALA A 104 -13.35 -18.97 -25.86
CA ALA A 104 -13.30 -20.41 -25.59
C ALA A 104 -11.86 -20.97 -25.55
N SER A 105 -10.87 -20.32 -26.18
CA SER A 105 -9.46 -20.73 -26.10
C SER A 105 -8.56 -19.80 -25.28
N ASP A 106 -8.94 -18.53 -25.09
CA ASP A 106 -8.25 -17.57 -24.23
C ASP A 106 -9.12 -17.17 -23.03
N ILE A 107 -9.07 -18.01 -21.99
CA ILE A 107 -9.74 -17.74 -20.71
C ILE A 107 -9.25 -16.45 -20.03
N GLY A 108 -8.09 -15.93 -20.42
CA GLY A 108 -7.55 -14.66 -19.94
C GLY A 108 -8.42 -13.45 -20.31
N LEU A 109 -9.32 -13.59 -21.30
CA LEU A 109 -10.26 -12.55 -21.69
C LEU A 109 -11.28 -12.20 -20.60
N LEU A 110 -11.55 -13.12 -19.66
CA LEU A 110 -12.36 -12.82 -18.46
C LEU A 110 -11.76 -11.73 -17.55
N ARG A 111 -10.47 -11.40 -17.75
CA ARG A 111 -9.79 -10.29 -17.05
C ARG A 111 -10.03 -8.92 -17.70
N ALA A 112 -10.66 -8.89 -18.87
CA ALA A 112 -11.13 -7.63 -19.46
C ALA A 112 -12.18 -6.98 -18.55
N ASN A 113 -12.45 -5.70 -18.78
CA ASN A 113 -13.43 -4.96 -18.01
C ASN A 113 -14.83 -5.58 -18.16
N GLY A 114 -15.42 -5.98 -17.03
CA GLY A 114 -16.68 -6.73 -16.97
C GLY A 114 -17.96 -5.93 -17.27
N LEU A 115 -17.86 -4.70 -17.79
CA LEU A 115 -19.02 -3.87 -18.08
C LEU A 115 -19.81 -4.46 -19.27
N ASN A 116 -21.10 -4.74 -19.09
CA ASN A 116 -21.96 -5.38 -20.10
C ASN A 116 -22.60 -4.40 -21.09
N GLN A 117 -22.64 -3.12 -20.77
CA GLN A 117 -23.33 -2.08 -21.50
C GLN A 117 -22.59 -1.60 -22.78
N PRO A 118 -21.24 -1.51 -22.84
CA PRO A 118 -20.54 -1.00 -24.01
C PRO A 118 -20.40 -2.06 -25.12
N GLY A 119 -21.46 -2.80 -25.43
CA GLY A 119 -21.41 -3.85 -26.43
C GLY A 119 -22.77 -4.39 -26.86
N ILE A 120 -22.71 -5.29 -27.83
CA ILE A 120 -23.84 -6.07 -28.33
C ILE A 120 -23.53 -7.57 -28.32
N TYR A 121 -24.56 -8.37 -28.11
CA TYR A 121 -24.47 -9.82 -27.96
C TYR A 121 -25.41 -10.51 -28.95
N ARG A 122 -24.92 -11.49 -29.70
CA ARG A 122 -25.74 -12.23 -30.66
C ARG A 122 -26.87 -12.95 -29.92
N LYS A 123 -28.14 -12.64 -30.24
CA LYS A 123 -29.30 -13.17 -29.51
C LYS A 123 -29.37 -14.69 -29.58
N ALA A 124 -29.08 -15.25 -30.75
CA ALA A 124 -29.06 -16.70 -30.96
C ALA A 124 -28.05 -17.39 -30.03
N PHE A 125 -26.83 -16.84 -29.88
CA PHE A 125 -25.82 -17.30 -28.92
C PHE A 125 -26.32 -17.28 -27.48
N LEU A 126 -26.92 -16.16 -27.04
CA LEU A 126 -27.48 -16.07 -25.69
C LEU A 126 -28.55 -17.13 -25.44
N SER A 127 -29.40 -17.40 -26.45
CA SER A 127 -30.49 -18.37 -26.36
C SER A 127 -29.96 -19.81 -26.36
N GLU A 128 -28.98 -20.11 -27.22
CA GLU A 128 -28.34 -21.42 -27.36
C GLU A 128 -27.72 -21.90 -26.04
N HIS A 129 -27.08 -21.00 -25.30
CA HIS A 129 -26.42 -21.31 -24.03
C HIS A 129 -27.25 -20.95 -22.78
N ASP A 130 -28.54 -20.61 -22.95
CA ASP A 130 -29.45 -20.18 -21.89
C ASP A 130 -28.82 -19.11 -20.97
N ILE A 131 -28.22 -18.08 -21.56
CA ILE A 131 -27.49 -17.04 -20.83
C ILE A 131 -28.50 -16.06 -20.24
N ARG A 132 -28.63 -16.08 -18.91
CA ARG A 132 -29.60 -15.30 -18.14
C ARG A 132 -28.94 -14.58 -16.97
N PHE A 133 -29.53 -13.48 -16.54
CA PHE A 133 -29.16 -12.82 -15.28
C PHE A 133 -29.68 -13.63 -14.09
N ASN A 134 -28.94 -13.61 -12.98
CA ASN A 134 -29.46 -14.10 -11.71
C ASN A 134 -30.63 -13.21 -11.26
N GLU A 135 -31.75 -13.78 -10.83
CA GLU A 135 -32.93 -13.01 -10.37
C GLU A 135 -32.94 -12.76 -8.86
N SER A 136 -31.74 -12.72 -8.26
CA SER A 136 -31.58 -12.39 -6.85
C SER A 136 -32.21 -11.01 -6.53
N PRO A 137 -32.89 -10.86 -5.38
CA PRO A 137 -33.58 -9.61 -5.05
C PRO A 137 -32.64 -8.39 -4.97
N GLY A 138 -33.11 -7.25 -5.46
CA GLY A 138 -32.38 -5.98 -5.38
C GLY A 138 -31.19 -5.89 -6.34
N ALA A 139 -30.18 -5.08 -5.98
CA ALA A 139 -28.98 -4.86 -6.78
C ALA A 139 -27.80 -5.69 -6.27
N ALA A 140 -27.75 -6.95 -6.66
CA ALA A 140 -26.90 -7.98 -6.08
C ALA A 140 -25.79 -8.47 -7.04
N TYR A 141 -25.17 -7.56 -7.80
CA TYR A 141 -24.04 -7.85 -8.70
C TYR A 141 -24.36 -8.82 -9.86
N GLN A 142 -25.62 -8.89 -10.27
CA GLN A 142 -26.12 -9.87 -11.26
C GLN A 142 -25.51 -9.66 -12.67
N ASP A 143 -24.91 -8.49 -12.90
CA ASP A 143 -24.08 -8.18 -14.06
C ASP A 143 -22.83 -9.06 -14.16
N ASN A 144 -22.24 -9.47 -13.03
CA ASN A 144 -21.09 -10.37 -13.02
C ASN A 144 -21.46 -11.75 -13.55
N GLY A 145 -22.63 -12.29 -13.17
CA GLY A 145 -23.05 -13.60 -13.64
C GLY A 145 -23.40 -13.63 -15.11
N PHE A 146 -23.97 -12.56 -15.65
CA PHE A 146 -24.15 -12.42 -17.09
C PHE A 146 -22.80 -12.35 -17.83
N TRP A 147 -21.87 -11.51 -17.35
CA TRP A 147 -20.52 -11.38 -17.92
C TRP A 147 -19.77 -12.72 -17.97
N PHE A 148 -19.81 -13.48 -16.88
CA PHE A 148 -19.15 -14.77 -16.79
C PHE A 148 -19.71 -15.76 -17.82
N GLN A 149 -21.03 -15.82 -17.96
CA GLN A 149 -21.66 -16.72 -18.91
C GLN A 149 -21.30 -16.34 -20.36
N ILE A 150 -21.39 -15.07 -20.74
CA ILE A 150 -21.07 -14.69 -22.13
C ILE A 150 -19.61 -15.03 -22.49
N PHE A 151 -18.63 -14.78 -21.61
CA PHE A 151 -17.23 -15.09 -21.91
C PHE A 151 -16.87 -16.57 -21.75
N ALA A 152 -17.60 -17.32 -20.92
CA ALA A 152 -17.39 -18.76 -20.77
C ALA A 152 -17.85 -19.55 -22.00
N PHE A 153 -18.90 -19.10 -22.68
CA PHE A 153 -19.53 -19.85 -23.78
C PHE A 153 -19.28 -19.27 -25.18
N ALA A 154 -18.81 -18.02 -25.29
CA ALA A 154 -18.58 -17.41 -26.61
C ALA A 154 -17.36 -18.00 -27.33
N ASN A 155 -17.49 -18.19 -28.64
CA ASN A 155 -16.39 -18.59 -29.51
C ASN A 155 -15.75 -17.39 -30.22
N THR A 156 -16.52 -16.33 -30.44
CA THR A 156 -16.06 -15.15 -31.18
C THR A 156 -16.37 -13.86 -30.43
N ALA A 157 -15.32 -13.10 -30.12
CA ALA A 157 -15.44 -11.77 -29.56
C ALA A 157 -14.63 -10.75 -30.37
N TYR A 158 -15.06 -9.49 -30.36
CA TYR A 158 -14.36 -8.40 -31.02
C TYR A 158 -14.40 -7.13 -30.19
N PHE A 159 -13.24 -6.55 -29.90
CA PHE A 159 -13.13 -5.28 -29.17
C PHE A 159 -12.73 -4.15 -30.13
N ILE A 160 -13.52 -3.09 -30.15
CA ILE A 160 -13.26 -1.89 -30.96
C ILE A 160 -12.47 -0.87 -30.13
N ASP A 161 -11.42 -0.30 -30.70
CA ASP A 161 -10.63 0.76 -30.07
C ASP A 161 -11.30 2.15 -30.17
N ALA A 162 -12.54 2.24 -29.70
CA ALA A 162 -13.33 3.47 -29.67
C ALA A 162 -14.15 3.51 -28.38
N ALA A 163 -14.31 4.69 -27.77
CA ALA A 163 -15.12 4.85 -26.56
C ALA A 163 -16.52 5.36 -26.89
N LEU A 164 -17.50 4.45 -26.96
CA LEU A 164 -18.85 4.73 -27.48
C LEU A 164 -19.93 4.83 -26.38
N TYR A 165 -19.66 4.28 -25.20
CA TYR A 165 -20.57 4.29 -24.06
C TYR A 165 -20.09 5.24 -22.95
N PHE A 166 -21.01 5.89 -22.25
CA PHE A 166 -20.72 6.83 -21.17
C PHE A 166 -21.45 6.42 -19.89
N ILE A 167 -20.68 5.92 -18.91
CA ILE A 167 -21.19 5.48 -17.62
C ILE A 167 -21.15 6.60 -16.58
N ARG A 168 -22.27 6.84 -15.89
CA ARG A 168 -22.38 7.84 -14.84
C ARG A 168 -21.77 7.34 -13.54
N ARG A 169 -21.00 8.19 -12.85
CA ARG A 169 -20.31 7.82 -11.60
C ARG A 169 -20.73 8.61 -10.37
N ASP A 170 -21.54 9.65 -10.53
CA ASP A 170 -21.99 10.51 -9.43
C ASP A 170 -23.45 10.33 -9.02
N ASN A 171 -24.18 9.35 -9.60
CA ASN A 171 -25.56 9.04 -9.19
C ASN A 171 -25.60 8.69 -7.68
N PRO A 172 -26.32 9.45 -6.83
CA PRO A 172 -26.41 9.16 -5.39
C PRO A 172 -27.15 7.85 -5.10
N ASN A 173 -28.03 7.41 -5.99
CA ASN A 173 -28.83 6.19 -5.84
C ASN A 173 -28.15 4.94 -6.41
N SER A 174 -26.87 5.03 -6.79
CA SER A 174 -26.11 3.89 -7.31
C SER A 174 -26.01 2.78 -6.27
N SER A 175 -26.25 1.53 -6.68
CA SER A 175 -26.11 0.34 -5.84
C SER A 175 -24.72 0.18 -5.24
N VAL A 176 -23.68 0.66 -5.93
CA VAL A 176 -22.29 0.66 -5.43
C VAL A 176 -22.15 1.46 -4.13
N LYS A 177 -23.06 2.39 -3.85
CA LYS A 177 -23.11 3.20 -2.61
C LYS A 177 -24.02 2.59 -1.53
N ASN A 178 -24.73 1.50 -1.82
CA ASN A 178 -25.59 0.82 -0.85
C ASN A 178 -24.75 -0.08 0.07
N GLN A 179 -24.65 0.28 1.34
CA GLN A 179 -23.85 -0.42 2.35
C GLN A 179 -24.53 -1.69 2.89
N GLY A 180 -25.84 -1.88 2.66
CA GLY A 180 -26.62 -2.99 3.22
C GLY A 180 -26.50 -4.33 2.47
N GLN A 181 -25.64 -4.43 1.46
CA GLN A 181 -25.52 -5.62 0.60
C GLN A 181 -24.08 -6.14 0.51
N ALA A 182 -23.35 -6.13 1.64
CA ALA A 182 -21.95 -6.57 1.69
C ALA A 182 -21.77 -8.01 1.15
N TYR A 183 -22.66 -8.94 1.50
CA TYR A 183 -22.56 -10.35 1.15
C TYR A 183 -23.22 -10.75 -0.19
N ALA A 184 -23.91 -9.84 -0.86
CA ALA A 184 -24.60 -10.15 -2.11
C ALA A 184 -23.62 -10.64 -3.20
N ILE A 185 -22.39 -10.10 -3.21
CA ILE A 185 -21.33 -10.55 -4.12
C ILE A 185 -20.91 -12.00 -3.84
N CYS A 186 -20.96 -12.45 -2.58
CA CYS A 186 -20.60 -13.81 -2.22
C CYS A 186 -21.59 -14.81 -2.82
N LEU A 187 -22.88 -14.51 -2.62
CA LEU A 187 -23.99 -15.29 -3.16
C LEU A 187 -24.00 -15.30 -4.69
N GLU A 188 -23.68 -14.17 -5.31
CA GLU A 188 -23.58 -14.09 -6.77
C GLU A 188 -22.47 -15.01 -7.29
N TYR A 189 -21.28 -15.00 -6.68
CA TYR A 189 -20.22 -15.91 -7.12
C TYR A 189 -20.55 -17.39 -6.83
N ASP A 190 -21.33 -17.69 -5.78
CA ASP A 190 -21.83 -19.05 -5.54
C ASP A 190 -22.76 -19.47 -6.68
N HIS A 191 -23.66 -18.58 -7.10
CA HIS A 191 -24.53 -18.78 -8.25
C HIS A 191 -23.73 -18.97 -9.54
N ILE A 192 -22.77 -18.10 -9.84
CA ILE A 192 -21.90 -18.18 -11.03
C ILE A 192 -21.22 -19.54 -11.10
N ARG A 193 -20.54 -19.94 -10.02
CA ARG A 193 -19.83 -21.22 -9.94
C ARG A 193 -20.78 -22.40 -10.16
N ASN A 194 -21.94 -22.40 -9.52
CA ASN A 194 -22.92 -23.47 -9.65
C ASN A 194 -23.52 -23.54 -11.06
N THR A 195 -23.81 -22.39 -11.68
CA THR A 195 -24.29 -22.31 -13.06
C THR A 195 -23.25 -22.82 -14.06
N LEU A 196 -21.99 -22.43 -13.91
CA LEU A 196 -20.90 -22.93 -14.76
C LEU A 196 -20.74 -24.45 -14.65
N LYS A 197 -20.79 -25.00 -13.42
CA LYS A 197 -20.76 -26.45 -13.19
C LYS A 197 -21.95 -27.17 -13.82
N LYS A 198 -23.17 -26.65 -13.60
CA LYS A 198 -24.40 -27.23 -14.16
C LYS A 198 -24.36 -27.26 -15.69
N LYS A 199 -23.76 -26.25 -16.31
CA LYS A 199 -23.58 -26.12 -17.76
C LYS A 199 -22.30 -26.80 -18.28
N GLY A 200 -21.67 -27.66 -17.47
CA GLY A 200 -20.58 -28.52 -17.92
C GLY A 200 -19.19 -27.90 -17.97
N ALA A 201 -19.00 -26.69 -17.42
CA ALA A 201 -17.70 -26.00 -17.36
C ALA A 201 -16.98 -25.95 -18.74
N PRO A 202 -17.41 -25.08 -19.67
CA PRO A 202 -17.04 -25.13 -21.09
C PRO A 202 -15.54 -24.96 -21.38
N HIS A 203 -14.75 -24.55 -20.39
CA HIS A 203 -13.30 -24.46 -20.47
C HIS A 203 -12.69 -25.15 -19.24
N PRO A 204 -11.60 -25.93 -19.37
CA PRO A 204 -11.03 -26.73 -18.28
C PRO A 204 -10.65 -25.91 -17.05
N ASN A 205 -10.20 -24.66 -17.26
CA ASN A 205 -9.76 -23.76 -16.19
C ASN A 205 -10.79 -22.68 -15.80
N ILE A 206 -12.07 -22.85 -16.18
CA ILE A 206 -13.10 -21.81 -15.96
C ILE A 206 -13.39 -21.59 -14.47
N LEU A 207 -13.30 -22.64 -13.65
CA LEU A 207 -13.59 -22.55 -12.21
C LEU A 207 -12.45 -21.86 -11.46
N GLU A 208 -11.20 -22.10 -11.85
CA GLU A 208 -10.02 -21.41 -11.34
C GLU A 208 -10.07 -19.92 -11.72
N MET A 209 -10.48 -19.60 -12.95
CA MET A 209 -10.68 -18.20 -13.35
C MET A 209 -11.85 -17.55 -12.59
N CYS A 210 -12.92 -18.29 -12.31
CA CYS A 210 -14.00 -17.84 -11.44
C CYS A 210 -13.48 -17.51 -10.04
N ALA A 211 -12.62 -18.35 -9.45
CA ALA A 211 -11.98 -18.09 -8.16
C ALA A 211 -11.10 -16.82 -8.17
N VAL A 212 -10.35 -16.59 -9.26
CA VAL A 212 -9.57 -15.36 -9.43
C VAL A 212 -10.44 -14.12 -9.43
N MET A 213 -11.51 -14.10 -10.22
CA MET A 213 -12.37 -12.91 -10.29
C MET A 213 -13.18 -12.71 -9.02
N ARG A 214 -13.55 -13.81 -8.33
CA ARG A 214 -14.10 -13.77 -6.97
C ARG A 214 -13.16 -13.03 -6.03
N TYR A 215 -11.87 -13.39 -6.03
CA TYR A 215 -10.85 -12.72 -5.20
C TYR A 215 -10.79 -11.23 -5.53
N VAL A 216 -10.73 -10.86 -6.82
CA VAL A 216 -10.66 -9.45 -7.25
C VAL A 216 -11.87 -8.65 -6.77
N ASN A 217 -13.07 -9.21 -6.89
CA ASN A 217 -14.30 -8.54 -6.47
C ASN A 217 -14.47 -8.50 -4.95
N TYR A 218 -13.99 -9.51 -4.22
CA TYR A 218 -13.97 -9.51 -2.76
C TYR A 218 -13.02 -8.44 -2.23
N GLN A 219 -11.81 -8.32 -2.80
CA GLN A 219 -10.86 -7.26 -2.47
C GLN A 219 -11.44 -5.86 -2.70
N TRP A 220 -12.10 -5.65 -3.83
CA TRP A 220 -12.81 -4.41 -4.11
C TRP A 220 -13.98 -4.15 -3.14
N THR A 221 -14.64 -5.21 -2.67
CA THR A 221 -15.73 -5.13 -1.71
C THR A 221 -15.24 -4.75 -0.31
N ILE A 222 -14.17 -5.37 0.21
CA ILE A 222 -13.57 -5.00 1.50
C ILE A 222 -13.23 -3.49 1.55
N ALA A 223 -12.72 -2.95 0.45
CA ALA A 223 -12.33 -1.55 0.35
C ALA A 223 -13.50 -0.54 0.50
N ARG A 224 -14.75 -0.96 0.28
CA ARG A 224 -15.92 -0.06 0.21
C ARG A 224 -17.04 -0.37 1.21
N ILE A 225 -17.11 -1.59 1.73
CA ILE A 225 -18.13 -1.94 2.74
C ILE A 225 -17.90 -1.16 4.03
N ALA A 226 -18.95 -1.10 4.85
CA ALA A 226 -18.89 -0.47 6.16
C ALA A 226 -17.77 -1.10 7.01
N PRO A 227 -16.94 -0.31 7.71
CA PRO A 227 -15.83 -0.81 8.52
C PRO A 227 -16.19 -1.97 9.44
N GLU A 228 -17.37 -1.89 10.06
CA GLU A 228 -17.87 -2.86 11.03
C GLU A 228 -18.11 -4.24 10.41
N LEU A 229 -18.34 -4.31 9.10
CA LEU A 229 -18.58 -5.55 8.35
C LEU A 229 -17.30 -6.15 7.78
N ARG A 230 -16.16 -5.41 7.78
CA ARG A 230 -14.93 -5.86 7.09
C ARG A 230 -14.36 -7.12 7.69
N LYS A 231 -14.29 -7.19 9.03
CA LYS A 231 -13.73 -8.33 9.73
C LYS A 231 -14.52 -9.61 9.40
N GLU A 232 -15.84 -9.56 9.57
CA GLU A 232 -16.74 -10.68 9.25
C GLU A 232 -16.67 -11.04 7.75
N PHE A 233 -16.56 -10.06 6.86
CA PHE A 233 -16.41 -10.31 5.43
C PHE A 233 -15.07 -11.00 5.09
N ILE A 234 -13.96 -10.63 5.75
CA ILE A 234 -12.65 -11.28 5.56
C ILE A 234 -12.67 -12.72 6.10
N GLU A 235 -13.38 -12.98 7.20
CA GLU A 235 -13.61 -14.35 7.68
C GLU A 235 -14.40 -15.16 6.64
N ARG A 236 -15.47 -14.59 6.07
CA ARG A 236 -16.21 -15.21 4.97
C ARG A 236 -15.33 -15.44 3.73
N PHE A 237 -14.45 -14.49 3.40
CA PHE A 237 -13.47 -14.62 2.33
C PHE A 237 -12.60 -15.86 2.54
N ARG A 238 -11.98 -15.99 3.72
CA ARG A 238 -11.18 -17.16 4.09
C ARG A 238 -11.96 -18.45 3.86
N ASP A 239 -13.21 -18.53 4.35
CA ASP A 239 -14.01 -19.75 4.28
C ASP A 239 -14.36 -20.15 2.84
N ASP A 240 -14.78 -19.19 2.02
CA ASP A 240 -15.08 -19.45 0.61
C ASP A 240 -13.85 -20.00 -0.12
N PHE A 241 -12.67 -19.43 0.11
CA PHE A 241 -11.44 -19.86 -0.57
C PHE A 241 -10.85 -21.14 0.00
N ALA A 242 -11.00 -21.40 1.30
CA ALA A 242 -10.66 -22.68 1.90
C ALA A 242 -11.51 -23.81 1.30
N GLN A 243 -12.79 -23.53 1.01
CA GLN A 243 -13.66 -24.50 0.35
C GLN A 243 -13.26 -24.74 -1.12
N LEU A 244 -12.89 -23.68 -1.86
CA LEU A 244 -12.40 -23.82 -3.24
C LEU A 244 -11.08 -24.61 -3.32
N ALA A 245 -10.21 -24.45 -2.33
CA ALA A 245 -8.98 -25.23 -2.22
C ALA A 245 -9.25 -26.73 -2.04
N LYS A 246 -10.28 -27.09 -1.25
CA LYS A 246 -10.69 -28.50 -1.06
C LYS A 246 -11.26 -29.15 -2.31
N THR A 247 -11.83 -28.37 -3.22
CA THR A 247 -12.45 -28.89 -4.45
C THR A 247 -11.54 -28.79 -5.68
N ASN A 248 -10.24 -28.53 -5.50
CA ASN A 248 -9.26 -28.33 -6.58
C ASN A 248 -9.66 -27.23 -7.58
N GLU A 249 -10.42 -26.23 -7.14
CA GLU A 249 -10.83 -25.09 -7.97
C GLU A 249 -9.97 -23.85 -7.71
N LEU A 250 -8.86 -24.03 -6.98
CA LEU A 250 -7.93 -23.00 -6.63
C LEU A 250 -6.53 -23.41 -7.10
N SER A 251 -5.99 -22.66 -8.06
CA SER A 251 -4.64 -22.89 -8.59
C SER A 251 -3.82 -21.61 -8.57
N ARG A 252 -2.63 -21.69 -7.95
CA ARG A 252 -1.66 -20.58 -7.86
C ARG A 252 -1.31 -19.99 -9.22
N MET A 253 -1.31 -20.81 -10.28
CA MET A 253 -0.90 -20.39 -11.63
C MET A 253 -1.78 -19.29 -12.22
N PHE A 254 -3.03 -19.19 -11.78
CA PHE A 254 -3.96 -18.16 -12.29
C PHE A 254 -3.89 -16.86 -11.50
N PHE A 255 -3.22 -16.83 -10.34
CA PHE A 255 -3.06 -15.62 -9.53
C PHE A 255 -1.71 -14.98 -9.82
N THR A 256 -1.66 -13.64 -9.80
CA THR A 256 -0.34 -12.98 -9.72
C THR A 256 0.32 -13.31 -8.38
N PRO A 257 1.66 -13.28 -8.27
CA PRO A 257 2.34 -13.55 -7.00
C PRO A 257 1.83 -12.69 -5.83
N SER A 258 1.50 -11.42 -6.09
CA SER A 258 0.92 -10.54 -5.06
C SER A 258 -0.44 -11.01 -4.58
N GLN A 259 -1.34 -11.35 -5.52
CA GLN A 259 -2.68 -11.81 -5.19
C GLN A 259 -2.63 -13.14 -4.44
N TRP A 260 -1.74 -14.04 -4.85
CA TRP A 260 -1.56 -15.33 -4.18
C TRP A 260 -1.02 -15.17 -2.76
N ASN A 261 -0.02 -14.30 -2.56
CA ASN A 261 0.53 -14.04 -1.23
C ASN A 261 -0.53 -13.43 -0.30
N GLU A 262 -1.33 -12.50 -0.80
CA GLU A 262 -2.40 -11.88 -0.03
C GLU A 262 -3.52 -12.88 0.31
N LEU A 263 -3.94 -13.68 -0.67
CA LEU A 263 -4.90 -14.76 -0.44
C LEU A 263 -4.36 -15.78 0.58
N SER A 264 -3.08 -16.16 0.45
CA SER A 264 -2.42 -17.08 1.39
C SER A 264 -2.37 -16.50 2.80
N TRP A 265 -2.20 -15.18 2.92
CA TRP A 265 -2.28 -14.48 4.19
C TRP A 265 -3.69 -14.56 4.79
N ILE A 266 -4.72 -14.22 4.02
CA ILE A 266 -6.13 -14.32 4.46
C ILE A 266 -6.47 -15.76 4.88
N LEU A 267 -6.01 -16.77 4.13
CA LEU A 267 -6.24 -18.18 4.43
C LEU A 267 -5.53 -18.64 5.72
N ARG A 268 -4.34 -18.11 5.99
CA ARG A 268 -3.57 -18.43 7.19
C ARG A 268 -4.12 -17.73 8.43
N ASP A 269 -4.35 -16.43 8.34
CA ASP A 269 -4.85 -15.61 9.44
C ASP A 269 -5.67 -14.40 8.93
N PRO A 270 -7.00 -14.53 8.83
CA PRO A 270 -7.86 -13.42 8.40
C PRO A 270 -7.88 -12.27 9.41
N ASN A 271 -7.65 -12.55 10.70
CA ASN A 271 -7.63 -11.52 11.74
C ASN A 271 -6.37 -10.67 11.63
N GLU A 272 -5.20 -11.30 11.46
CA GLU A 272 -3.95 -10.58 11.23
C GLU A 272 -4.05 -9.70 9.98
N TYR A 273 -4.58 -10.24 8.88
CA TYR A 273 -4.81 -9.48 7.65
C TYR A 273 -5.72 -8.25 7.89
N TYR A 274 -6.83 -8.42 8.61
CA TYR A 274 -7.71 -7.30 8.99
C TYR A 274 -6.99 -6.25 9.84
N TYR A 275 -6.30 -6.66 10.90
CA TYR A 275 -5.63 -5.70 11.80
C TYR A 275 -4.43 -5.00 11.15
N ALA A 276 -3.70 -5.70 10.27
CA ALA A 276 -2.53 -5.15 9.60
C ALA A 276 -2.90 -4.07 8.56
N LEU A 277 -3.98 -4.26 7.80
CA LEU A 277 -4.31 -3.41 6.66
C LEU A 277 -5.51 -2.50 6.88
N TRP A 278 -6.46 -2.88 7.73
CA TRP A 278 -7.77 -2.24 7.81
C TRP A 278 -8.04 -1.59 9.18
N PHE A 279 -7.58 -2.17 10.30
CA PHE A 279 -7.81 -1.59 11.63
C PHE A 279 -7.16 -0.20 11.83
N LYS A 280 -5.89 -0.02 11.43
CA LYS A 280 -5.23 1.30 11.52
C LYS A 280 -5.88 2.35 10.62
N ARG A 281 -6.49 1.96 9.49
CA ARG A 281 -7.25 2.88 8.64
C ARG A 281 -8.49 3.39 9.35
N GLU A 282 -9.13 2.59 10.19
CA GLU A 282 -10.36 2.95 10.89
C GLU A 282 -10.11 3.98 11.99
N GLU A 283 -9.06 3.84 12.78
CA GLU A 283 -8.64 4.87 13.74
C GLU A 283 -8.19 6.15 13.04
N LEU A 284 -7.44 6.03 11.94
CA LEU A 284 -7.02 7.19 11.14
C LEU A 284 -8.21 7.91 10.48
N ASP A 285 -9.19 7.17 9.97
CA ASP A 285 -10.35 7.75 9.29
C ASP A 285 -11.36 8.33 10.31
N ALA A 286 -11.53 7.69 11.48
CA ALA A 286 -12.26 8.25 12.61
C ALA A 286 -11.58 9.52 13.15
N CYS A 287 -10.24 9.52 13.30
CA CYS A 287 -9.47 10.69 13.66
C CYS A 287 -9.59 11.78 12.59
N ARG A 288 -9.51 11.46 11.30
CA ARG A 288 -9.68 12.43 10.20
C ARG A 288 -11.09 13.01 10.14
N ALA A 289 -12.12 12.22 10.43
CA ALA A 289 -13.49 12.70 10.53
C ALA A 289 -13.67 13.64 11.74
N LYS A 290 -13.07 13.29 12.89
CA LYS A 290 -13.06 14.11 14.10
C LYS A 290 -12.27 15.41 13.90
N ILE A 291 -11.12 15.36 13.24
CA ILE A 291 -10.32 16.53 12.86
C ILE A 291 -11.13 17.45 11.97
N ARG A 292 -11.75 16.94 10.89
CA ARG A 292 -12.60 17.75 10.01
C ARG A 292 -13.78 18.41 10.74
N ARG A 293 -14.38 17.71 11.71
CA ARG A 293 -15.44 18.28 12.55
C ARG A 293 -14.91 19.38 13.47
N LEU A 294 -13.79 19.14 14.14
CA LEU A 294 -13.14 20.12 15.03
C LEU A 294 -12.66 21.35 14.26
N GLU A 295 -12.13 21.18 13.04
CA GLU A 295 -11.74 22.29 12.15
C GLU A 295 -12.96 23.13 11.76
N SER A 296 -14.09 22.49 11.45
CA SER A 296 -15.35 23.17 11.15
C SER A 296 -15.90 23.94 12.36
N ASP A 297 -15.84 23.34 13.55
CA ASP A 297 -16.31 23.97 14.79
C ASP A 297 -15.38 25.11 15.23
N LEU A 298 -14.06 24.95 15.07
CA LEU A 298 -13.07 26.02 15.28
C LEU A 298 -13.31 27.20 14.33
N ALA A 299 -13.53 26.94 13.04
CA ALA A 299 -13.83 27.99 12.06
C ALA A 299 -15.15 28.74 12.36
N LYS A 300 -16.12 28.11 13.03
CA LYS A 300 -17.34 28.75 13.51
C LYS A 300 -17.09 29.56 14.79
N ALA A 301 -16.29 29.03 15.71
CA ALA A 301 -15.92 29.70 16.94
C ALA A 301 -15.07 30.96 16.67
N ASP A 302 -14.09 30.87 15.76
CA ASP A 302 -13.25 32.00 15.35
C ASP A 302 -14.07 33.11 14.69
N ARG A 303 -15.08 32.76 13.88
CA ARG A 303 -16.05 33.73 13.36
C ARG A 303 -16.80 34.44 14.48
N LYS A 304 -17.37 33.70 15.44
CA LYS A 304 -18.06 34.29 16.60
C LYS A 304 -17.14 35.17 17.46
N ILE A 305 -15.89 34.75 17.68
CA ILE A 305 -14.90 35.53 18.44
C ILE A 305 -14.51 36.79 17.68
N SER A 306 -14.32 36.71 16.36
CA SER A 306 -14.05 37.87 15.50
C SER A 306 -15.21 38.87 15.57
N ASP A 307 -16.44 38.39 15.45
CA ASP A 307 -17.65 39.22 15.54
C ASP A 307 -17.75 39.90 16.91
N LEU A 308 -17.56 39.15 18.01
CA LEU A 308 -17.56 39.70 19.37
C LEU A 308 -16.41 40.71 19.62
N ARG A 309 -15.21 40.46 19.06
CA ARG A 309 -14.06 41.37 19.16
C ARG A 309 -14.24 42.64 18.34
N SER A 310 -15.09 42.61 17.32
CA SER A 310 -15.42 43.76 16.49
C SER A 310 -16.41 44.72 17.16
N CYS A 311 -17.22 44.23 18.10
CA CYS A 311 -18.20 45.02 18.86
C CYS A 311 -17.56 46.08 19.79
N ASN A 312 -18.14 47.28 19.83
CA ASN A 312 -17.62 48.41 20.61
C ASN A 312 -17.60 48.15 22.13
N SER A 313 -18.59 47.43 22.65
CA SER A 313 -18.69 47.05 24.07
C SER A 313 -17.52 46.15 24.53
N TYR A 314 -17.07 45.21 23.69
CA TYR A 314 -15.93 44.36 24.00
C TYR A 314 -14.60 45.15 24.02
N LYS A 315 -14.42 46.10 23.09
CA LYS A 315 -13.24 46.97 23.02
C LYS A 315 -13.12 47.86 24.27
N ILE A 316 -14.24 48.46 24.71
CA ILE A 316 -14.30 49.29 25.91
C ILE A 316 -14.04 48.46 27.18
N GLY A 317 -14.68 47.29 27.31
CA GLY A 317 -14.48 46.41 28.47
C GLY A 317 -13.06 45.86 28.59
N ARG A 318 -12.37 45.61 27.47
CA ARG A 318 -10.97 45.15 27.48
C ARG A 318 -10.01 46.25 27.97
N ALA A 319 -10.26 47.51 27.63
CA ALA A 319 -9.46 48.64 28.11
C ALA A 319 -9.66 48.85 29.63
N ALA A 320 -10.91 48.83 30.10
CA ALA A 320 -11.24 49.02 31.52
C ALA A 320 -10.69 47.90 32.44
N THR A 321 -10.55 46.67 31.93
CA THR A 321 -10.14 45.50 32.72
C THR A 321 -8.64 45.15 32.62
N PHE A 322 -7.84 45.96 31.91
CA PHE A 322 -6.41 45.69 31.72
C PHE A 322 -5.62 45.70 33.04
N ILE A 323 -5.79 46.76 33.84
CA ILE A 323 -5.07 46.95 35.12
C ILE A 323 -5.39 45.84 36.14
N PRO A 324 -6.68 45.48 36.39
CA PRO A 324 -7.02 44.36 37.28
C PRO A 324 -6.47 42.99 36.84
N ARG A 325 -6.36 42.75 35.53
CA ARG A 325 -5.87 41.46 34.99
C ARG A 325 -4.36 41.31 35.10
N ALA A 326 -3.61 42.41 34.97
CA ALA A 326 -2.18 42.41 35.23
C ALA A 326 -1.88 42.07 36.70
N PHE A 327 -2.65 42.66 37.62
CA PHE A 327 -2.51 42.40 39.05
C PHE A 327 -2.83 40.95 39.43
N LYS A 328 -3.92 40.38 38.88
CA LYS A 328 -4.31 38.98 39.13
C LYS A 328 -3.32 37.95 38.58
N ARG A 329 -2.57 38.29 37.51
CA ARG A 329 -1.52 37.42 36.96
C ARG A 329 -0.27 37.38 37.85
N ALA A 330 0.08 38.50 38.50
CA ALA A 330 1.20 38.55 39.43
C ALA A 330 0.95 37.66 40.67
N ILE A 331 -0.27 37.65 41.21
CA ILE A 331 -0.66 36.83 42.37
C ILE A 331 -0.60 35.32 42.05
N LYS A 332 -0.98 34.92 40.83
CA LYS A 332 -0.98 33.52 40.43
C LYS A 332 0.42 32.91 40.29
N TYR A 333 1.43 33.74 40.03
CA TYR A 333 2.83 33.32 39.89
C TYR A 333 3.44 32.98 41.27
N THR A 334 2.99 33.64 42.33
CA THR A 334 3.45 33.39 43.71
C THR A 334 2.84 32.14 44.35
N GLU A 335 1.69 31.65 43.87
CA GLU A 335 1.04 30.44 44.40
C GLU A 335 1.63 29.14 43.82
N SER A 336 2.15 29.16 42.59
CA SER A 336 2.74 27.99 41.92
C SER A 336 4.08 27.52 42.50
N TYR A 337 4.75 28.34 43.32
CA TYR A 337 6.05 28.00 43.92
C TYR A 337 5.94 27.13 45.18
N ARG A 338 4.72 26.86 45.68
CA ARG A 338 4.49 26.29 47.01
C ARG A 338 4.01 24.83 47.04
N ILE A 339 3.85 24.18 45.89
CA ILE A 339 3.11 22.89 45.77
C ILE A 339 4.00 21.70 45.34
N SER A 340 5.29 21.89 45.11
CA SER A 340 6.19 20.82 44.65
C SER A 340 6.99 20.15 45.80
N HIS A 341 6.32 19.59 46.82
CA HIS A 341 6.95 18.56 47.68
C HIS A 341 5.87 17.68 48.30
N THR A 342 6.14 16.36 48.38
CA THR A 342 5.36 15.22 48.95
C THR A 342 4.38 14.58 47.93
N THR A 343 4.35 13.27 47.61
CA THR A 343 4.82 12.03 48.28
C THR A 343 4.93 10.86 47.26
N THR A 344 5.83 9.91 47.55
CA THR A 344 6.13 8.62 46.90
C THR A 344 5.21 7.45 47.33
N GLY A 345 5.06 6.40 46.49
CA GLY A 345 5.20 5.01 46.97
C GLY A 345 4.17 3.93 46.56
N GLN A 346 4.72 2.88 45.92
CA GLN A 346 4.50 1.43 46.13
C GLN A 346 3.58 0.56 45.24
N SER A 347 4.12 -0.64 44.97
CA SER A 347 3.83 -1.68 43.97
C SER A 347 3.28 -2.97 44.60
N ALA A 348 2.70 -3.88 43.79
CA ALA A 348 2.51 -5.29 44.13
C ALA A 348 2.60 -6.22 42.90
N SER A 349 3.13 -7.43 43.12
CA SER A 349 3.63 -8.47 42.19
C SER A 349 2.73 -9.71 42.07
N VAL A 350 2.74 -10.45 40.94
CA VAL A 350 2.13 -11.80 40.75
C VAL A 350 2.98 -12.66 39.75
N PRO A 351 3.06 -14.01 39.87
CA PRO A 351 4.16 -14.89 39.43
C PRO A 351 4.04 -15.56 38.03
N PRO A 352 5.06 -16.31 37.55
CA PRO A 352 5.28 -16.63 36.13
C PRO A 352 4.68 -17.98 35.68
N SER A 353 4.32 -18.08 34.38
CA SER A 353 4.00 -19.34 33.72
C SER A 353 4.96 -19.63 32.57
N ASN A 354 5.58 -20.81 32.64
CA ASN A 354 6.56 -21.37 31.72
C ASN A 354 6.09 -21.44 30.26
N ILE A 355 6.92 -20.95 29.34
CA ILE A 355 6.82 -21.23 27.90
C ILE A 355 8.07 -22.02 27.50
N GLY A 356 7.85 -23.24 27.00
CA GLY A 356 8.87 -24.12 26.46
C GLY A 356 9.35 -23.65 25.08
N SER A 357 10.66 -23.74 24.91
CA SER A 357 11.53 -23.50 23.76
C SER A 357 10.92 -23.54 22.35
N SER A 358 11.14 -22.44 21.62
CA SER A 358 11.02 -22.29 20.17
C SER A 358 12.15 -23.01 19.42
N GLN A 359 11.81 -23.91 18.49
CA GLN A 359 12.71 -24.31 17.40
C GLN A 359 12.72 -23.20 16.33
N SER A 360 13.91 -22.78 15.91
CA SER A 360 14.17 -21.61 15.06
C SER A 360 13.77 -21.81 13.59
N TYR A 361 13.24 -20.75 12.99
CA TYR A 361 12.92 -20.61 11.56
C TYR A 361 14.18 -20.41 10.69
N SER A 362 15.19 -21.26 10.81
CA SER A 362 16.32 -21.27 9.88
C SER A 362 16.08 -22.25 8.74
N THR A 363 15.14 -21.96 7.83
CA THR A 363 15.11 -22.68 6.55
C THR A 363 16.21 -22.13 5.65
N MET A 364 17.17 -23.01 5.34
CA MET A 364 18.32 -22.77 4.49
C MET A 364 17.91 -22.11 3.17
N ILE A 365 18.37 -20.88 2.93
CA ILE A 365 18.39 -20.30 1.58
C ILE A 365 19.39 -21.13 0.79
N ASP A 366 18.90 -21.89 -0.20
CA ASP A 366 19.78 -22.59 -1.14
C ASP A 366 20.55 -21.54 -1.94
N SER A 367 21.86 -21.43 -1.68
CA SER A 367 22.76 -20.46 -2.30
C SER A 367 22.77 -20.56 -3.82
N SER A 368 22.47 -21.75 -4.38
CA SER A 368 22.40 -21.94 -5.82
C SER A 368 21.20 -21.25 -6.48
N THR A 369 20.11 -21.02 -5.72
CA THR A 369 18.88 -20.38 -6.22
C THR A 369 18.81 -18.88 -5.93
N LEU A 370 19.63 -18.40 -4.99
CA LEU A 370 19.63 -17.02 -4.51
C LEU A 370 19.81 -15.97 -5.61
N PRO A 371 20.74 -16.12 -6.59
CA PRO A 371 20.88 -15.13 -7.67
C PRO A 371 19.61 -14.96 -8.49
N SER A 372 18.95 -16.07 -8.86
CA SER A 372 17.69 -16.05 -9.62
C SER A 372 16.56 -15.39 -8.83
N LEU A 373 16.41 -15.73 -7.54
CA LEU A 373 15.41 -15.14 -6.67
C LEU A 373 15.63 -13.64 -6.45
N LEU A 374 16.89 -13.22 -6.28
CA LEU A 374 17.26 -11.82 -6.12
C LEU A 374 16.99 -11.04 -7.42
N LYS A 375 17.29 -11.62 -8.58
CA LYS A 375 16.98 -11.02 -9.88
C LYS A 375 15.48 -10.82 -10.08
N GLU A 376 14.68 -11.87 -9.89
CA GLU A 376 13.22 -11.76 -9.98
C GLU A 376 12.65 -10.71 -9.02
N TRP A 377 13.17 -10.68 -7.78
CA TRP A 377 12.77 -9.70 -6.79
C TRP A 377 13.15 -8.27 -7.22
N TYR A 378 14.38 -8.05 -7.70
CA TYR A 378 14.83 -6.74 -8.16
C TYR A 378 13.97 -6.24 -9.32
N GLU A 379 13.84 -7.01 -10.39
CA GLU A 379 13.16 -6.59 -11.62
C GLU A 379 11.70 -6.25 -11.36
N LYS A 380 11.04 -7.01 -10.47
CA LYS A 380 9.67 -6.75 -10.05
C LYS A 380 9.51 -5.46 -9.24
N ASN A 381 10.45 -5.14 -8.36
CA ASN A 381 10.32 -4.02 -7.43
C ASN A 381 10.89 -2.70 -7.99
N SER A 382 11.92 -2.77 -8.83
CA SER A 382 12.52 -1.59 -9.48
C SER A 382 11.84 -1.26 -10.81
N GLY A 383 11.34 -2.27 -11.54
CA GLY A 383 10.92 -2.14 -12.94
C GLY A 383 12.08 -2.06 -13.95
N ASP A 384 13.30 -2.32 -13.49
CA ASP A 384 14.55 -2.30 -14.29
C ASP A 384 15.13 -3.72 -14.41
N THR A 385 15.86 -4.01 -15.48
CA THR A 385 16.46 -5.33 -15.71
C THR A 385 17.77 -5.51 -14.94
N LEU A 386 18.07 -6.73 -14.49
CA LEU A 386 19.34 -7.02 -13.79
C LEU A 386 20.27 -7.90 -14.62
N ASP A 387 21.46 -7.38 -14.89
CA ASP A 387 22.61 -8.12 -15.42
C ASP A 387 23.67 -8.20 -14.31
N PHE A 388 23.92 -9.41 -13.80
CA PHE A 388 24.94 -9.63 -12.77
C PHE A 388 26.36 -9.67 -13.35
N ASP A 389 26.51 -10.00 -14.63
CA ASP A 389 27.81 -10.07 -15.28
C ASP A 389 28.32 -8.67 -15.60
N HIS A 390 27.39 -7.74 -15.92
CA HIS A 390 27.72 -6.36 -16.27
C HIS A 390 26.83 -5.33 -15.55
N PRO A 391 26.86 -5.24 -14.20
CA PRO A 391 26.05 -4.28 -13.47
C PRO A 391 26.56 -2.85 -13.69
N VAL A 392 25.71 -1.99 -14.21
CA VAL A 392 26.08 -0.61 -14.60
C VAL A 392 25.59 0.41 -13.57
N THR A 393 24.31 0.33 -13.20
CA THR A 393 23.69 1.31 -12.30
C THR A 393 24.04 1.03 -10.84
N TYR A 394 23.93 2.05 -9.99
CA TYR A 394 24.12 1.88 -8.55
C TYR A 394 23.18 0.81 -7.99
N ASN A 395 21.90 0.86 -8.36
CA ASN A 395 20.90 -0.14 -7.97
C ASN A 395 21.31 -1.58 -8.33
N GLN A 396 21.80 -1.82 -9.57
CA GLN A 396 22.27 -3.14 -10.01
C GLN A 396 23.53 -3.58 -9.24
N LYS A 397 24.49 -2.67 -9.05
CA LYS A 397 25.71 -2.96 -8.29
C LYS A 397 25.42 -3.29 -6.82
N ILE A 398 24.42 -2.68 -6.20
CA ILE A 398 23.96 -3.08 -4.86
C ILE A 398 23.42 -4.52 -4.87
N GLN A 399 22.71 -4.96 -5.92
CA GLN A 399 22.29 -6.37 -6.00
C GLN A 399 23.48 -7.31 -6.11
N TRP A 400 24.51 -6.93 -6.86
CA TRP A 400 25.77 -7.68 -6.93
C TRP A 400 26.42 -7.81 -5.55
N LEU A 401 26.53 -6.71 -4.79
CA LEU A 401 27.13 -6.73 -3.44
C LEU A 401 26.38 -7.66 -2.47
N LYS A 402 25.05 -7.77 -2.58
CA LYS A 402 24.27 -8.68 -1.73
C LYS A 402 24.70 -10.14 -1.87
N LEU A 403 25.05 -10.56 -3.10
CA LEU A 403 25.48 -11.92 -3.39
C LEU A 403 26.97 -12.16 -3.09
N HIS A 404 27.80 -11.17 -3.40
CA HIS A 404 29.25 -11.37 -3.56
C HIS A 404 30.10 -10.67 -2.51
N ASP A 405 29.53 -9.77 -1.71
CA ASP A 405 30.29 -8.94 -0.78
C ASP A 405 29.54 -8.78 0.56
N SER A 406 28.94 -9.88 1.03
CA SER A 406 28.35 -9.99 2.36
C SER A 406 29.33 -10.71 3.29
N THR A 407 30.30 -9.98 3.81
CA THR A 407 31.39 -10.52 4.64
C THR A 407 31.07 -10.49 6.14
N PRO A 408 31.72 -11.31 6.99
CA PRO A 408 31.48 -11.30 8.44
C PRO A 408 31.66 -9.94 9.11
N ILE A 409 32.61 -9.13 8.64
CA ILE A 409 32.80 -7.76 9.14
C ILE A 409 31.58 -6.88 8.82
N LYS A 410 30.93 -7.05 7.67
CA LYS A 410 29.72 -6.28 7.34
C LYS A 410 28.52 -6.70 8.18
N THR A 411 28.42 -8.00 8.51
CA THR A 411 27.45 -8.50 9.49
C THR A 411 27.65 -7.83 10.84
N GLN A 412 28.91 -7.79 11.33
CA GLN A 412 29.25 -7.09 12.58
C GLN A 412 28.85 -5.61 12.55
N LEU A 413 29.09 -4.92 11.43
CA LEU A 413 28.84 -3.49 11.30
C LEU A 413 27.37 -3.13 11.03
N ALA A 414 26.56 -4.08 10.57
CA ALA A 414 25.11 -3.92 10.43
C ALA A 414 24.35 -4.20 11.74
N ASP A 415 24.92 -5.05 12.61
CA ASP A 415 24.42 -5.28 13.96
C ASP A 415 24.57 -4.02 14.83
N LYS A 416 23.44 -3.47 15.29
CA LYS A 416 23.41 -2.24 16.10
C LYS A 416 24.08 -2.37 17.48
N LEU A 417 24.40 -3.59 17.92
CA LEU A 417 25.19 -3.85 19.11
C LEU A 417 26.67 -3.98 18.79
N LEU A 418 27.03 -4.88 17.87
CA LEU A 418 28.44 -5.18 17.59
C LEU A 418 29.17 -4.05 16.87
N VAL A 419 28.46 -3.22 16.11
CA VAL A 419 29.03 -2.02 15.47
C VAL A 419 29.59 -1.02 16.47
N ARG A 420 29.11 -1.04 17.73
CA ARG A 420 29.50 -0.06 18.75
C ARG A 420 30.99 -0.10 19.07
N ASP A 421 31.59 -1.30 19.06
CA ASP A 421 33.04 -1.48 19.26
C ASP A 421 33.86 -0.93 18.09
N TRP A 422 33.32 -1.00 16.87
CA TRP A 422 33.95 -0.38 15.71
C TRP A 422 33.92 1.15 15.81
N VAL A 423 32.78 1.71 16.20
CA VAL A 423 32.61 3.16 16.39
C VAL A 423 33.53 3.67 17.49
N ALA A 424 33.52 3.04 18.67
CA ALA A 424 34.36 3.44 19.79
C ALA A 424 35.86 3.43 19.45
N ARG A 425 36.33 2.41 18.72
CA ARG A 425 37.75 2.32 18.31
C ARG A 425 38.15 3.33 17.24
N ASN A 426 37.28 3.62 16.28
CA ASN A 426 37.64 4.44 15.11
C ASN A 426 37.35 5.92 15.28
N ILE A 427 36.29 6.26 16.02
CA ILE A 427 35.87 7.65 16.19
C ILE A 427 35.64 8.07 17.64
N GLY A 428 35.61 7.14 18.60
CA GLY A 428 35.39 7.42 20.01
C GLY A 428 33.98 7.07 20.47
N ASP A 429 33.85 6.65 21.73
CA ASP A 429 32.59 6.22 22.34
C ASP A 429 31.66 7.40 22.65
N GLU A 430 32.19 8.62 22.68
CA GLU A 430 31.41 9.84 22.85
C GLU A 430 30.36 10.01 21.74
N HIS A 431 30.58 9.45 20.56
CA HIS A 431 29.66 9.48 19.43
C HIS A 431 28.57 8.40 19.51
N LEU A 432 28.62 7.47 20.46
CA LEU A 432 27.57 6.46 20.60
C LEU A 432 26.34 7.03 21.31
N ILE A 433 25.16 6.63 20.82
CA ILE A 433 23.91 6.85 21.54
C ILE A 433 23.96 5.98 22.82
N PRO A 434 23.67 6.55 24.01
CA PRO A 434 23.65 5.78 25.24
C PRO A 434 22.67 4.61 25.16
N LEU A 435 23.19 3.41 25.43
CA LEU A 435 22.42 2.18 25.49
C LEU A 435 21.79 2.08 26.88
N LEU A 436 20.48 1.85 26.94
CA LEU A 436 19.70 1.76 28.16
C LEU A 436 19.43 0.31 28.57
N GLY A 437 19.49 -0.63 27.63
CA GLY A 437 19.38 -2.06 27.91
C GLY A 437 19.39 -2.92 26.64
N VAL A 438 19.61 -4.21 26.86
CA VAL A 438 19.68 -5.27 25.85
C VAL A 438 19.00 -6.51 26.41
N TRP A 439 18.14 -7.14 25.63
CA TRP A 439 17.32 -8.28 26.07
C TRP A 439 17.12 -9.29 24.95
N ASP A 440 17.01 -10.56 25.34
CA ASP A 440 16.74 -11.66 24.41
C ASP A 440 15.24 -11.85 24.16
N SER A 441 14.40 -11.35 25.07
CA SER A 441 12.94 -11.37 24.93
C SER A 441 12.29 -10.11 25.48
N PHE A 442 11.07 -9.82 25.01
CA PHE A 442 10.33 -8.63 25.44
C PHE A 442 9.96 -8.68 26.93
N ASP A 443 9.78 -9.87 27.49
CA ASP A 443 9.47 -10.07 28.92
C ASP A 443 10.59 -9.68 29.88
N GLN A 444 11.83 -9.64 29.41
CA GLN A 444 12.97 -9.26 30.25
C GLN A 444 13.08 -7.73 30.43
N ILE A 445 12.29 -6.95 29.69
CA ILE A 445 12.37 -5.49 29.72
C ILE A 445 11.72 -4.96 31.00
N ASP A 446 12.55 -4.45 31.92
CA ASP A 446 12.07 -3.67 33.06
C ASP A 446 11.78 -2.22 32.63
N PHE A 447 10.55 -1.97 32.20
CA PHE A 447 10.08 -0.63 31.83
C PHE A 447 10.14 0.37 32.99
N SER A 448 10.18 -0.06 34.26
CA SER A 448 10.28 0.85 35.39
C SER A 448 11.66 1.52 35.46
N SER A 449 12.72 0.78 35.09
CA SER A 449 14.10 1.28 35.01
C SER A 449 14.38 2.24 33.85
N LEU A 450 13.57 2.17 32.79
CA LEU A 450 13.74 3.01 31.60
C LEU A 450 13.29 4.48 31.86
N PRO A 451 13.91 5.47 31.21
CA PRO A 451 13.51 6.88 31.32
C PRO A 451 12.08 7.12 30.76
N SER A 452 11.57 8.34 30.92
CA SER A 452 10.25 8.71 30.38
C SER A 452 10.18 8.67 28.85
N SER A 453 11.32 8.70 28.16
CA SER A 453 11.41 8.62 26.70
C SER A 453 12.65 7.85 26.25
N PHE A 454 12.50 6.95 25.28
CA PHE A 454 13.55 6.08 24.74
C PHE A 454 13.15 5.55 23.36
N VAL A 455 14.06 4.88 22.67
CA VAL A 455 13.76 4.16 21.42
C VAL A 455 14.01 2.67 21.65
N LEU A 456 12.98 1.84 21.48
CA LEU A 456 13.14 0.39 21.41
C LEU A 456 13.38 -0.02 19.96
N LYS A 457 14.34 -0.89 19.70
CA LYS A 457 14.62 -1.39 18.35
C LYS A 457 15.22 -2.79 18.38
N MET A 458 15.09 -3.49 17.27
CA MET A 458 15.84 -4.72 17.00
C MET A 458 17.27 -4.37 16.55
N ASN A 459 18.26 -5.19 16.89
CA ASN A 459 19.64 -4.99 16.44
C ASN A 459 19.90 -5.44 14.99
N ASP A 460 19.13 -6.42 14.51
CA ASP A 460 19.36 -7.20 13.29
C ASP A 460 18.60 -6.70 12.04
N SER A 461 17.93 -5.55 12.13
CA SER A 461 16.95 -5.16 11.10
C SER A 461 16.79 -3.65 10.95
N SER A 462 16.26 -3.22 9.81
CA SER A 462 15.91 -1.82 9.54
C SER A 462 14.39 -1.60 9.66
N GLY A 463 13.99 -0.48 10.29
CA GLY A 463 12.58 -0.12 10.49
C GLY A 463 11.84 -0.88 11.61
N HIS A 464 12.45 -1.88 12.24
CA HIS A 464 11.91 -2.55 13.43
C HIS A 464 12.25 -1.76 14.69
N ASN A 465 11.54 -0.64 14.88
CA ASN A 465 11.68 0.21 16.05
C ASN A 465 10.35 0.80 16.53
N ILE A 466 10.33 1.24 17.78
CA ILE A 466 9.25 1.99 18.43
C ILE A 466 9.90 3.18 19.13
N VAL A 467 9.56 4.38 18.66
CA VAL A 467 9.94 5.64 19.33
C VAL A 467 8.96 5.89 20.47
N VAL A 468 9.47 5.94 21.69
CA VAL A 468 8.69 6.17 22.91
C VAL A 468 8.98 7.58 23.40
N GLU A 469 8.17 8.56 23.01
CA GLU A 469 8.30 9.95 23.47
C GLU A 469 7.73 10.15 24.88
N ASN A 470 6.75 9.32 25.26
CA ASN A 470 6.17 9.30 26.59
C ASN A 470 5.83 7.86 26.98
N LYS A 471 6.60 7.30 27.93
CA LYS A 471 6.44 5.95 28.47
C LYS A 471 5.03 5.70 29.02
N GLY A 472 4.36 6.71 29.57
CA GLY A 472 2.98 6.60 30.07
C GLY A 472 1.91 6.45 28.98
N MET A 473 2.25 6.69 27.72
CA MET A 473 1.38 6.46 26.56
C MET A 473 1.78 5.21 25.76
N LEU A 474 2.80 4.48 26.21
CA LEU A 474 3.24 3.25 25.54
C LEU A 474 2.24 2.13 25.80
N ASP A 475 1.63 1.64 24.73
CA ASP A 475 0.89 0.39 24.76
C ASP A 475 1.89 -0.79 24.80
N ILE A 476 2.09 -1.34 25.99
CA ILE A 476 3.06 -2.41 26.26
C ILE A 476 2.66 -3.70 25.52
N ASP A 477 1.37 -4.03 25.47
CA ASP A 477 0.89 -5.25 24.82
C ASP A 477 1.06 -5.15 23.29
N SER A 478 0.81 -3.98 22.70
CA SER A 478 1.09 -3.74 21.28
C SER A 478 2.59 -3.78 20.97
N ALA A 479 3.42 -3.24 21.85
CA ALA A 479 4.87 -3.28 21.70
C ALA A 479 5.39 -4.73 21.78
N ARG A 480 4.90 -5.51 22.74
CA ARG A 480 5.21 -6.93 22.92
C ARG A 480 4.98 -7.72 21.65
N LEU A 481 3.75 -7.66 21.10
CA LEU A 481 3.38 -8.42 19.90
C LEU A 481 4.27 -8.09 18.70
N LYS A 482 4.68 -6.83 18.55
CA LYS A 482 5.62 -6.44 17.47
C LYS A 482 6.98 -7.06 17.67
N PHE A 483 7.55 -6.96 18.87
CA PHE A 483 8.89 -7.44 19.17
C PHE A 483 8.97 -8.98 19.16
N GLU A 484 7.97 -9.68 19.68
CA GLU A 484 7.89 -11.14 19.58
C GLU A 484 7.90 -11.60 18.12
N ARG A 485 7.12 -10.94 17.26
CA ARG A 485 7.12 -11.21 15.81
C ARG A 485 8.47 -10.89 15.17
N TRP A 486 9.08 -9.77 15.53
CA TRP A 486 10.36 -9.35 14.97
C TRP A 486 11.51 -10.27 15.38
N LEU A 487 11.54 -10.74 16.63
CA LEU A 487 12.52 -11.71 17.13
C LEU A 487 12.50 -13.04 16.35
N THR A 488 11.32 -13.46 15.85
CA THR A 488 11.18 -14.71 15.10
C THR A 488 11.28 -14.52 13.57
N SER A 489 11.52 -13.31 13.10
CA SER A 489 11.50 -12.94 11.68
C SER A 489 12.91 -12.85 11.10
N SER A 490 13.14 -13.40 9.90
CA SER A 490 14.40 -13.15 9.17
C SER A 490 14.32 -11.87 8.34
N PHE A 491 15.02 -10.81 8.76
CA PHE A 491 15.05 -9.54 8.00
C PHE A 491 15.73 -9.69 6.63
N THR A 492 16.73 -10.57 6.53
CA THR A 492 17.39 -10.93 5.26
C THR A 492 16.37 -11.20 4.15
N LEU A 493 15.31 -11.97 4.44
CA LEU A 493 14.29 -12.33 3.46
C LEU A 493 13.21 -11.26 3.24
N GLN A 494 12.97 -10.39 4.21
CA GLN A 494 11.88 -9.41 4.17
C GLN A 494 12.17 -8.23 3.25
N ALA A 495 13.45 -7.85 3.13
CA ALA A 495 13.87 -6.62 2.48
C ALA A 495 14.74 -6.84 1.24
N GLY A 496 14.57 -7.97 0.52
CA GLY A 496 15.25 -8.21 -0.75
C GLY A 496 16.62 -8.86 -0.62
N TYR A 497 16.72 -9.89 0.21
CA TYR A 497 17.89 -10.76 0.37
C TYR A 497 19.15 -10.01 0.81
N GLU A 498 19.03 -9.18 1.85
CA GLU A 498 20.17 -8.45 2.43
C GLU A 498 20.99 -9.39 3.34
N MET A 499 21.93 -10.11 2.72
CA MET A 499 22.61 -11.26 3.32
C MET A 499 23.49 -10.93 4.53
N HIS A 500 24.01 -9.70 4.65
CA HIS A 500 24.77 -9.26 5.83
C HIS A 500 23.93 -9.17 7.12
N TYR A 501 22.60 -9.31 7.07
CA TYR A 501 21.77 -9.47 8.28
C TYR A 501 21.59 -10.93 8.71
N LYS A 502 21.99 -11.90 7.88
CA LYS A 502 21.59 -13.32 8.01
C LYS A 502 22.04 -13.95 9.33
N ASP A 503 23.27 -13.65 9.74
CA ASP A 503 23.94 -14.31 10.87
C ASP A 503 23.97 -13.41 12.12
N ILE A 504 23.14 -12.36 12.17
CA ILE A 504 22.98 -11.52 13.36
C ILE A 504 22.05 -12.23 14.32
N GLU A 505 22.47 -12.38 15.57
CA GLU A 505 21.60 -12.88 16.63
C GLU A 505 20.57 -11.80 17.02
N PRO A 506 19.26 -12.04 16.86
CA PRO A 506 18.24 -11.03 17.13
C PRO A 506 18.12 -10.73 18.62
N LYS A 507 18.24 -9.44 18.99
CA LYS A 507 18.09 -8.91 20.34
C LYS A 507 17.27 -7.62 20.31
N ILE A 508 16.58 -7.35 21.43
CA ILE A 508 15.88 -6.09 21.67
C ILE A 508 16.84 -5.14 22.37
N ILE A 509 16.94 -3.91 21.89
CA ILE A 509 17.76 -2.87 22.52
C ILE A 509 16.94 -1.61 22.78
N ALA A 510 17.25 -0.94 23.89
CA ALA A 510 16.73 0.39 24.21
C ALA A 510 17.86 1.41 24.13
N GLU A 511 17.64 2.50 23.42
CA GLU A 511 18.56 3.63 23.35
C GLU A 511 17.94 4.91 23.90
N LYS A 512 18.81 5.80 24.38
CA LYS A 512 18.41 7.14 24.80
C LYS A 512 17.76 7.88 23.63
N TYR A 513 16.58 8.42 23.87
CA TYR A 513 15.90 9.28 22.91
C TYR A 513 16.66 10.61 22.77
N LEU A 514 17.09 10.92 21.54
CA LEU A 514 17.76 12.16 21.16
C LEU A 514 16.68 13.15 20.67
N TYR A 515 16.19 14.03 21.53
CA TYR A 515 15.09 14.92 21.17
C TYR A 515 15.55 16.16 20.40
N GLU A 516 14.89 16.48 19.28
CA GLU A 516 15.00 17.76 18.56
C GLU A 516 13.61 18.34 18.23
N GLY A 517 13.00 19.02 19.20
CA GLY A 517 11.88 19.93 18.98
C GLY A 517 10.68 19.38 18.19
N LYS A 518 9.95 20.29 17.52
CA LYS A 518 8.72 19.96 16.77
C LYS A 518 8.97 19.37 15.37
N ALA A 519 10.22 19.33 14.91
CA ALA A 519 10.57 18.95 13.53
C ALA A 519 11.00 17.48 13.37
N GLY A 520 11.21 16.75 14.47
CA GLY A 520 11.75 15.38 14.46
C GLY A 520 13.26 15.36 14.24
N LEU A 521 13.88 14.20 14.50
CA LEU A 521 15.33 13.99 14.31
C LEU A 521 15.69 14.10 12.82
N THR A 522 16.81 14.77 12.52
CA THR A 522 17.35 14.87 11.16
C THR A 522 18.45 13.83 10.96
N ASP A 523 18.29 12.94 9.98
CA ASP A 523 19.32 11.97 9.60
C ASP A 523 20.28 12.61 8.59
N TYR A 524 21.58 12.62 8.88
CA TYR A 524 22.63 12.98 7.94
C TYR A 524 23.31 11.70 7.45
N ARG A 525 22.97 11.26 6.25
CA ARG A 525 23.45 9.99 5.68
C ARG A 525 24.53 10.23 4.65
N LEU A 526 25.76 9.92 5.00
CA LEU A 526 26.93 10.11 4.13
C LEU A 526 27.14 8.85 3.30
N PHE A 527 27.01 8.97 1.99
CA PHE A 527 27.33 7.88 1.06
C PHE A 527 28.83 7.92 0.78
N CYS A 528 29.53 6.85 1.14
CA CYS A 528 30.96 6.71 0.94
C CYS A 528 31.26 5.66 -0.13
N PHE A 529 32.30 5.91 -0.92
CA PHE A 529 32.84 4.99 -1.93
C PHE A 529 34.34 4.89 -1.74
N ASP A 530 34.87 3.66 -1.70
CA ASP A 530 36.29 3.37 -1.43
C ASP A 530 36.84 4.11 -0.20
N GLY A 531 36.03 4.20 0.86
CA GLY A 531 36.37 4.89 2.08
C GLY A 531 36.24 6.42 2.07
N GLU A 532 35.85 7.03 0.94
CA GLU A 532 35.69 8.47 0.82
C GLU A 532 34.22 8.90 0.73
N PRO A 533 33.76 9.85 1.57
CA PRO A 533 32.43 10.45 1.43
C PRO A 533 32.27 11.12 0.06
N PHE A 534 31.12 10.96 -0.57
CA PHE A 534 30.80 11.53 -1.88
C PHE A 534 29.60 12.49 -1.82
N SER A 535 28.58 12.13 -1.04
CA SER A 535 27.33 12.90 -0.95
C SER A 535 26.69 12.77 0.42
N ILE A 536 25.83 13.72 0.76
CA ILE A 536 25.17 13.83 2.06
C ILE A 536 23.67 13.89 1.84
N TRP A 537 22.96 12.84 2.24
CA TRP A 537 21.50 12.76 2.15
C TRP A 537 20.92 13.20 3.48
N VAL A 538 20.11 14.24 3.46
CA VAL A 538 19.47 14.82 4.64
C VAL A 538 18.02 14.39 4.63
N ASP A 539 17.68 13.44 5.49
CA ASP A 539 16.33 12.92 5.63
C ASP A 539 15.65 13.52 6.86
N ILE A 540 14.38 13.92 6.72
CA ILE A 540 13.55 14.40 7.83
C ILE A 540 12.26 13.59 7.90
N GLY A 541 11.82 13.29 9.12
CA GLY A 541 10.63 12.46 9.33
C GLY A 541 10.78 11.05 8.74
N SER A 542 12.00 10.50 8.75
CA SER A 542 12.31 9.14 8.34
C SER A 542 11.34 8.14 8.99
N GLY A 543 10.78 7.22 8.20
CA GLY A 543 9.80 6.24 8.68
C GLY A 543 8.38 6.79 8.86
N THR A 544 8.12 8.05 8.49
CA THR A 544 6.77 8.66 8.53
C THR A 544 6.24 9.00 7.15
N ARG A 545 4.93 9.25 7.04
CA ARG A 545 4.29 9.75 5.79
C ARG A 545 4.80 11.12 5.33
N ASN A 546 5.50 11.85 6.20
CA ASN A 546 6.01 13.19 5.94
C ASN A 546 7.49 13.18 5.53
N HIS A 547 8.05 12.00 5.23
CA HIS A 547 9.46 11.85 4.86
C HIS A 547 9.83 12.73 3.67
N LYS A 548 10.80 13.63 3.88
CA LYS A 548 11.45 14.44 2.83
C LYS A 548 12.95 14.17 2.81
N ARG A 549 13.56 14.35 1.63
CA ARG A 549 15.00 14.15 1.42
C ARG A 549 15.58 15.24 0.56
N ASP A 550 16.67 15.84 1.01
CA ASP A 550 17.56 16.63 0.18
C ASP A 550 18.91 15.93 0.05
N ILE A 551 19.58 16.09 -1.10
CA ILE A 551 20.88 15.50 -1.37
C ILE A 551 21.87 16.63 -1.64
N TYR A 552 22.96 16.68 -0.89
CA TYR A 552 24.01 17.68 -0.99
C TYR A 552 25.33 17.04 -1.42
N ASP A 553 26.18 17.83 -2.10
CA ASP A 553 27.60 17.53 -2.17
C ASP A 553 28.31 17.84 -0.83
N LEU A 554 29.60 17.56 -0.75
CA LEU A 554 30.40 17.81 0.46
C LEU A 554 30.59 19.30 0.78
N ASN A 555 30.37 20.18 -0.19
CA ASN A 555 30.46 21.63 -0.01
C ASN A 555 29.12 22.24 0.46
N TRP A 556 28.11 21.40 0.70
CA TRP A 556 26.74 21.81 1.06
C TRP A 556 25.97 22.47 -0.09
N ASN A 557 26.30 22.15 -1.35
CA ASN A 557 25.48 22.54 -2.49
C ASN A 557 24.38 21.51 -2.72
N LEU A 558 23.12 21.97 -2.73
CA LEU A 558 21.98 21.12 -3.03
C LEU A 558 22.08 20.59 -4.46
N GLN A 559 22.01 19.27 -4.60
CA GLN A 559 22.04 18.60 -5.89
C GLN A 559 20.61 18.46 -6.44
N PRO A 560 20.41 18.59 -7.76
CA PRO A 560 19.11 18.48 -8.41
C PRO A 560 18.69 17.00 -8.55
N ILE A 561 18.59 16.29 -7.43
CA ILE A 561 18.36 14.84 -7.37
C ILE A 561 17.19 14.56 -6.43
N LEU A 562 16.24 13.77 -6.91
CA LEU A 562 15.20 13.12 -6.13
C LEU A 562 15.48 11.62 -6.08
N VAL A 563 15.40 11.05 -4.88
CA VAL A 563 15.43 9.59 -4.71
C VAL A 563 14.31 9.17 -3.76
N ASN A 564 13.29 8.50 -4.30
CA ASN A 564 12.08 8.01 -3.62
C ASN A 564 11.18 9.07 -2.93
N TYR A 565 11.73 10.18 -2.49
CA TYR A 565 11.05 11.18 -1.66
C TYR A 565 11.21 12.58 -2.26
N PRO A 566 10.21 13.47 -2.06
CA PRO A 566 10.31 14.86 -2.49
C PRO A 566 11.29 15.65 -1.61
N ASN A 567 11.86 16.71 -2.17
CA ASN A 567 12.70 17.68 -1.46
C ASN A 567 11.96 18.42 -0.35
N LEU A 568 12.74 19.04 0.54
CA LEU A 568 12.23 19.95 1.54
C LEU A 568 11.72 21.25 0.88
N SER A 569 10.66 21.85 1.43
CA SER A 569 10.09 23.12 0.93
C SER A 569 10.94 24.35 1.26
N THR A 570 11.90 24.20 2.17
CA THR A 570 12.74 25.26 2.70
C THR A 570 14.17 24.75 2.77
N GLN A 571 15.09 25.51 2.18
CA GLN A 571 16.51 25.19 2.16
C GLN A 571 17.07 25.18 3.59
N ARG A 572 17.88 24.16 3.90
CA ARG A 572 18.51 23.99 5.22
C ARG A 572 19.83 24.74 5.29
N GLU A 573 20.10 25.32 6.45
CA GLU A 573 21.41 25.88 6.75
C GLU A 573 22.47 24.78 6.85
N ARG A 574 23.71 25.11 6.49
CA ARG A 574 24.87 24.23 6.63
C ARG A 574 25.10 23.91 8.11
N PRO A 575 25.13 22.64 8.52
CA PRO A 575 25.42 22.27 9.90
C PRO A 575 26.79 22.77 10.34
N ALA A 576 26.88 23.31 11.55
CA ALA A 576 28.13 23.88 12.07
C ALA A 576 29.28 22.87 12.13
N GLN A 577 28.98 21.58 12.34
CA GLN A 577 29.96 20.50 12.39
C GLN A 577 29.95 19.59 11.15
N LEU A 578 29.55 20.13 9.98
CA LEU A 578 29.53 19.36 8.73
C LEU A 578 30.90 18.72 8.41
N ASP A 579 31.98 19.50 8.52
CA ASP A 579 33.32 19.01 8.18
C ASP A 579 33.78 17.91 9.16
N THR A 580 33.35 18.00 10.42
CA THR A 580 33.54 16.92 11.40
C THR A 580 32.76 15.67 11.00
N MET A 581 31.47 15.79 10.64
CA MET A 581 30.67 14.64 10.17
C MET A 581 31.30 13.95 8.95
N ILE A 582 31.80 14.72 7.97
CA ILE A 582 32.52 14.20 6.81
C ILE A 582 33.78 13.43 7.23
N SER A 583 34.56 14.00 8.15
CA SER A 583 35.78 13.36 8.67
C SER A 583 35.49 12.04 9.42
N LEU A 584 34.43 12.02 10.23
CA LEU A 584 33.99 10.83 10.95
C LEU A 584 33.51 9.74 9.99
N ALA A 585 32.68 10.09 9.00
CA ALA A 585 32.22 9.16 7.99
C ALA A 585 33.39 8.55 7.22
N ARG A 586 34.38 9.36 6.79
CA ARG A 586 35.61 8.87 6.14
C ARG A 586 36.35 7.83 6.96
N LYS A 587 36.52 8.08 8.27
CA LYS A 587 37.19 7.13 9.18
C LYS A 587 36.41 5.81 9.25
N LEU A 588 35.09 5.88 9.39
CA LEU A 588 34.22 4.70 9.49
C LEU A 588 34.11 3.91 8.19
N SER A 589 34.18 4.57 7.03
CA SER A 589 34.04 3.92 5.72
C SER A 589 35.34 3.31 5.18
N LYS A 590 36.48 3.60 5.82
CA LYS A 590 37.79 3.15 5.33
C LYS A 590 37.84 1.62 5.18
N GLY A 591 38.26 1.16 3.99
CA GLY A 591 38.39 -0.26 3.68
C GLY A 591 37.15 -0.91 3.05
N PHE A 592 36.07 -0.15 2.83
CA PHE A 592 34.88 -0.64 2.12
C PHE A 592 34.74 0.04 0.76
N CYS A 593 34.43 -0.75 -0.28
CA CYS A 593 34.10 -0.25 -1.62
C CYS A 593 32.88 0.67 -1.58
N HIS A 594 31.93 0.38 -0.69
CA HIS A 594 30.77 1.20 -0.44
C HIS A 594 30.20 0.98 0.96
N VAL A 595 29.82 2.07 1.62
CA VAL A 595 28.97 2.06 2.80
C VAL A 595 28.29 3.42 2.96
N ARG A 596 27.04 3.39 3.44
CA ARG A 596 26.35 4.58 3.92
C ARG A 596 26.52 4.69 5.43
N VAL A 597 26.99 5.84 5.90
CA VAL A 597 27.17 6.14 7.32
C VAL A 597 26.13 7.17 7.75
N ASP A 598 25.24 6.78 8.66
CA ASP A 598 24.18 7.63 9.18
C ASP A 598 24.63 8.29 10.48
N LEU A 599 24.53 9.61 10.53
CA LEU A 599 24.89 10.43 11.69
C LEU A 599 23.70 11.32 12.09
N TYR A 600 23.66 11.66 13.38
CA TYR A 600 22.77 12.67 13.94
C TYR A 600 23.62 13.83 14.46
N TYR A 601 23.09 15.05 14.39
CA TYR A 601 23.70 16.22 14.99
C TYR A 601 22.68 16.90 15.88
N VAL A 602 22.85 16.77 17.21
CA VAL A 602 21.88 17.20 18.22
C VAL A 602 22.61 17.98 19.32
N ASP A 603 22.11 19.17 19.65
CA ASP A 603 22.65 20.04 20.72
C ASP A 603 24.18 20.24 20.64
N GLY A 604 24.69 20.42 19.41
CA GLY A 604 26.11 20.65 19.17
C GLY A 604 26.99 19.39 19.21
N LYS A 605 26.39 18.20 19.32
CA LYS A 605 27.09 16.92 19.39
C LYS A 605 26.67 15.98 18.24
N ILE A 606 27.65 15.27 17.69
CA ILE A 606 27.42 14.27 16.65
C ILE A 606 27.24 12.89 17.29
N TYR A 607 26.21 12.16 16.87
CA TYR A 607 25.96 10.78 17.24
C TYR A 607 25.96 9.87 16.02
N PHE A 608 26.47 8.65 16.18
CA PHE A 608 26.39 7.58 15.21
C PHE A 608 24.98 6.96 15.21
N GLY A 609 24.42 6.76 14.02
CA GLY A 609 23.13 6.10 13.81
C GLY A 609 23.29 4.65 13.35
N GLU A 610 23.72 4.45 12.10
CA GLU A 610 23.93 3.13 11.51
C GLU A 610 24.97 3.12 10.38
N MET A 611 25.49 1.94 10.05
CA MET A 611 26.19 1.67 8.79
C MET A 611 25.31 0.75 7.94
N THR A 612 25.14 1.08 6.66
CA THR A 612 24.36 0.26 5.72
C THR A 612 25.16 -0.01 4.45
N PHE A 613 25.27 -1.27 4.06
CA PHE A 613 26.03 -1.69 2.87
C PHE A 613 25.16 -1.85 1.61
N THR A 614 23.84 -1.83 1.76
CA THR A 614 22.83 -2.06 0.71
C THR A 614 21.70 -1.04 0.80
N PRO A 615 22.00 0.27 0.80
CA PRO A 615 20.99 1.30 1.09
C PRO A 615 19.81 1.23 0.10
N GLN A 616 18.61 1.40 0.65
CA GLN A 616 17.34 1.26 -0.08
C GLN A 616 17.16 -0.11 -0.75
N SER A 617 17.87 -1.15 -0.28
CA SER A 617 17.94 -2.47 -0.90
C SER A 617 18.30 -2.44 -2.40
N GLY A 618 18.93 -1.35 -2.85
CA GLY A 618 19.29 -1.14 -4.26
C GLY A 618 18.11 -0.99 -5.22
N ILE A 619 16.95 -0.51 -4.75
CA ILE A 619 15.76 -0.25 -5.61
C ILE A 619 15.31 1.22 -5.58
N GLY A 620 16.27 2.15 -5.41
CA GLY A 620 15.97 3.58 -5.38
C GLY A 620 15.36 4.07 -6.70
N LYS A 621 14.32 4.91 -6.63
CA LYS A 621 13.78 5.62 -7.81
C LYS A 621 14.49 6.95 -7.96
N TRP A 622 15.46 7.00 -8.86
CA TRP A 622 16.30 8.16 -9.13
C TRP A 622 15.67 9.06 -10.18
N ASP A 623 15.57 10.36 -9.88
CA ASP A 623 15.10 11.38 -10.81
C ASP A 623 16.01 12.62 -10.70
N PRO A 624 16.78 12.96 -11.75
CA PRO A 624 16.81 12.28 -13.04
C PRO A 624 17.67 10.98 -13.00
N PRO A 625 17.40 9.99 -13.87
CA PRO A 625 17.96 8.64 -13.77
C PRO A 625 19.50 8.57 -13.95
N GLU A 626 20.12 9.59 -14.54
CA GLU A 626 21.57 9.68 -14.75
C GLU A 626 22.37 9.64 -13.44
N PHE A 627 21.76 10.06 -12.32
CA PHE A 627 22.39 9.97 -11.01
C PHE A 627 22.51 8.53 -10.51
N ASN A 628 21.62 7.63 -10.91
CA ASN A 628 21.77 6.19 -10.64
C ASN A 628 23.03 5.64 -11.33
N TYR A 629 23.31 6.09 -12.55
CA TYR A 629 24.54 5.76 -13.27
C TYR A 629 25.77 6.45 -12.67
N LEU A 630 25.65 7.70 -12.22
CA LEU A 630 26.75 8.42 -11.56
C LEU A 630 27.21 7.70 -10.30
N TYR A 631 26.29 7.37 -9.41
CA TYR A 631 26.60 6.59 -8.20
C TYR A 631 27.12 5.19 -8.57
N GLY A 632 26.62 4.59 -9.66
CA GLY A 632 27.13 3.34 -10.19
C GLY A 632 28.60 3.43 -10.62
N ARG A 633 29.03 4.54 -11.25
CA ARG A 633 30.43 4.77 -11.64
C ARG A 633 31.35 4.97 -10.43
N MET A 634 30.83 5.52 -9.33
CA MET A 634 31.61 5.68 -8.10
C MET A 634 31.82 4.35 -7.37
N LEU A 635 30.93 3.36 -7.58
CA LEU A 635 30.99 2.07 -6.91
C LEU A 635 31.89 1.08 -7.68
N ASN A 636 33.13 0.94 -7.23
CA ASN A 636 34.04 -0.10 -7.71
C ASN A 636 33.73 -1.42 -7.01
N LEU A 637 33.31 -2.44 -7.77
CA LEU A 637 33.03 -3.74 -7.19
C LEU A 637 34.35 -4.44 -6.81
N PRO A 638 34.42 -5.14 -5.67
CA PRO A 638 35.57 -5.97 -5.32
C PRO A 638 35.87 -7.01 -6.41
N ASN A 639 37.15 -7.31 -6.64
CA ASN A 639 37.53 -8.41 -7.53
C ASN A 639 37.05 -9.73 -6.92
N HIS A 640 36.09 -10.39 -7.57
CA HIS A 640 35.66 -11.73 -7.21
C HIS A 640 36.47 -12.73 -8.02
N ASP A 641 37.28 -13.55 -7.35
CA ASP A 641 37.82 -14.75 -7.98
C ASP A 641 36.68 -15.78 -8.05
N PRO A 642 36.25 -16.27 -9.23
CA PRO A 642 35.07 -17.14 -9.35
C PRO A 642 35.16 -18.47 -8.55
N GLY A 643 36.31 -18.78 -7.96
CA GLY A 643 36.58 -20.00 -7.22
C GLY A 643 36.51 -19.90 -5.69
N ASP A 644 36.29 -18.71 -5.11
CA ASP A 644 36.19 -18.57 -3.64
C ASP A 644 34.72 -18.67 -3.20
N PRO A 645 34.32 -19.71 -2.43
CA PRO A 645 32.95 -19.81 -1.96
C PRO A 645 32.66 -18.72 -0.92
N ALA A 646 31.59 -17.96 -1.17
CA ALA A 646 31.05 -16.95 -0.27
C ALA A 646 30.55 -17.52 1.06
#